data_AF-A0A0A2WLG2-F1
#
_entry.id   AF-A0A0A2WLG2-F1
#
_cell.length_a   1.000
_cell.length_b   1.000
_cell.length_c   1.000
_cell.angle_alpha   90.00
_cell.angle_beta   90.00
_cell.angle_gamma   90.00
#
_symmetry.space_group_name_H-M   'P 1'
#
loop_
_entity.id
_entity.type
_entity.pdbx_description
1 polymer ?
#
loop_
_entity_poly.entity_id
_entity_poly.type
_entity_poly.pdbx_seq_one_letter_code
_entity_poly.pdbx_strand_id
1 'polypeptide(L)'
;MSSLSKEAALVHEALVARGLETPLRPPLRELDNETRKSQIAAHMTEIMQLLNLDLSDDSLMETPHRIAKMYVDEIFSGLDYANFPKITVIENKMKVDEMVTVRDITLTSTCEHHFVTIDGKATVAYIPKETVIGLSKINRIVQFFAQRPQVQERLTQQILIALQTLLGTNNVAVSIDAVHYCVKARGVKDATSATTTTSLGGLFKQVSVERNVTLDFVRGTAILGILLLNIVAFGLPKAAYLNPAWYGEITSRDAWTWAVMDLFAEVKFLTLFALLFGAGLQILLARGSRWIQSRLTLLVLLGFIHTLLLWDGDILLAYGLTGLVCWRLIRDATGQKQLFNTGAVLYLIGIGVLLLLGVISGSGVNRSWVPDAANLQYEQWWKLGGGVEAISNRADLLSSNLVALGAQYGWQLAGMMLIGAALMRSGWLKGEFSLKHYRRTGAILIAIGMAINLPAIVAQWQLKWDPRWCALLLQAPRELSAPFQAIGYAALAWGFWPQLSRFRLVGWIACVGRMALTNYLLQTVICTTLFYRFGLYMKFDRLALLAFVPAVWMVNILLSVFWLRYFRQGPVEWGAPMRPTPPTPITIRDVARIAGVSVATVSRVLNNSALVSPETRENVMLAVSELGYRPNANAQALATQVSDTIGVVVMDVSDPFFGALVKAVDVVAQQHNKYLLIGNSYHQAEKERHAIEVLIRQRCSALIVHAKALSDEELANFLEQVPGMVLINRLVPGYAHRCVCLDNVSGAVMATRMLLNQGHSRIGYLASSHQIEDNDQRHQGWLQALEEQGISPPEGWVGMGTPDMQGGEAAMVELLGRNLQLSAVFSYNDSMAAGALTALKDNGIAVPQHVSIIGFDDIPIARYTDPQLTTVRYPVVSMARLATELALQGAAGQLNSDVTHCFMPTLVRRHSVAIKQNVASITPLSKS
;
A
#
# COMPACT_ATOMS: atom_id res chain seq x y z
N MET A 1 -48.04 -19.06 -17.93
CA MET A 1 -47.14 -18.38 -16.98
C MET A 1 -47.86 -18.26 -15.64
N SER A 2 -47.47 -19.05 -14.63
CA SER A 2 -47.96 -18.87 -13.27
C SER A 2 -47.54 -17.47 -12.80
N SER A 3 -48.45 -16.74 -12.14
CA SER A 3 -48.13 -15.44 -11.56
C SER A 3 -46.99 -15.62 -10.56
N LEU A 4 -45.80 -15.07 -10.85
CA LEU A 4 -44.69 -15.03 -9.92
C LEU A 4 -45.16 -14.47 -8.57
N SER A 5 -44.60 -14.96 -7.47
CA SER A 5 -44.88 -14.34 -6.17
C SER A 5 -44.40 -12.89 -6.18
N LYS A 6 -45.05 -12.04 -5.38
CA LYS A 6 -44.69 -10.62 -5.27
C LYS A 6 -43.21 -10.46 -4.88
N GLU A 7 -42.73 -11.31 -3.99
CA GLU A 7 -41.34 -11.32 -3.52
C GLU A 7 -40.37 -11.73 -4.64
N ALA A 8 -40.72 -12.74 -5.43
CA ALA A 8 -39.90 -13.18 -6.55
C ALA A 8 -39.76 -12.07 -7.62
N ALA A 9 -40.87 -11.41 -7.96
CA ALA A 9 -40.89 -10.30 -8.90
C ALA A 9 -40.01 -9.12 -8.41
N LEU A 10 -40.16 -8.70 -7.14
CA LEU A 10 -39.37 -7.62 -6.55
C LEU A 10 -37.86 -7.93 -6.54
N VAL A 11 -37.49 -9.16 -6.21
CA VAL A 11 -36.08 -9.57 -6.20
C VAL A 11 -35.52 -9.59 -7.62
N HIS A 12 -36.26 -10.14 -8.59
CA HIS A 12 -35.85 -10.17 -9.99
C HIS A 12 -35.63 -8.76 -10.56
N GLU A 13 -36.60 -7.85 -10.38
CA GLU A 13 -36.48 -6.46 -10.83
C GLU A 13 -35.28 -5.74 -10.18
N ALA A 14 -35.05 -5.97 -8.88
CA ALA A 14 -33.92 -5.37 -8.17
C ALA A 14 -32.55 -5.87 -8.67
N LEU A 15 -32.47 -7.13 -9.11
CA LEU A 15 -31.26 -7.72 -9.70
C LEU A 15 -31.03 -7.22 -11.13
N VAL A 16 -32.07 -7.17 -11.95
CA VAL A 16 -32.02 -6.62 -13.32
C VAL A 16 -31.58 -5.15 -13.29
N ALA A 17 -32.18 -4.33 -12.42
CA ALA A 17 -31.83 -2.91 -12.29
C ALA A 17 -30.37 -2.67 -11.87
N ARG A 18 -29.71 -3.67 -11.28
CA ARG A 18 -28.31 -3.61 -10.85
C ARG A 18 -27.35 -4.36 -11.78
N GLY A 19 -27.85 -4.95 -12.87
CA GLY A 19 -27.04 -5.76 -13.78
C GLY A 19 -26.47 -7.04 -13.13
N LEU A 20 -27.15 -7.56 -12.11
CA LEU A 20 -26.71 -8.73 -11.32
C LEU A 20 -27.52 -10.00 -11.60
N GLU A 21 -28.50 -9.93 -12.49
CA GLU A 21 -29.24 -11.12 -12.93
C GLU A 21 -28.34 -12.05 -13.75
N THR A 22 -28.65 -13.35 -13.76
CA THR A 22 -27.97 -14.32 -14.62
C THR A 22 -28.16 -13.92 -16.10
N PRO A 23 -27.10 -13.91 -16.93
CA PRO A 23 -27.17 -13.49 -18.33
C PRO A 23 -27.92 -14.51 -19.17
N LEU A 24 -29.24 -14.40 -19.19
CA LEU A 24 -30.13 -15.25 -19.98
C LEU A 24 -30.44 -14.59 -21.33
N ARG A 25 -30.50 -15.39 -22.40
CA ARG A 25 -30.99 -14.94 -23.71
C ARG A 25 -32.51 -15.05 -23.73
N PRO A 26 -33.22 -14.17 -24.47
CA PRO A 26 -34.63 -14.36 -24.76
C PRO A 26 -34.85 -15.72 -25.43
N PRO A 27 -35.83 -16.52 -25.00
CA PRO A 27 -36.10 -17.81 -25.62
C PRO A 27 -36.53 -17.63 -27.07
N LEU A 28 -35.89 -18.34 -28.00
CA LEU A 28 -36.27 -18.36 -29.43
C LEU A 28 -37.62 -19.05 -29.66
N ARG A 29 -37.99 -19.99 -28.78
CA ARG A 29 -39.29 -20.68 -28.69
C ARG A 29 -39.56 -21.02 -27.23
N GLU A 30 -40.82 -20.92 -26.79
CA GLU A 30 -41.20 -21.43 -25.47
C GLU A 30 -41.14 -22.97 -25.50
N LEU A 31 -40.32 -23.55 -24.61
CA LEU A 31 -40.18 -24.99 -24.43
C LEU A 31 -40.56 -25.34 -23.00
N ASP A 32 -41.45 -26.32 -22.83
CA ASP A 32 -41.74 -26.91 -21.53
C ASP A 32 -40.53 -27.71 -20.99
N ASN A 33 -40.54 -28.02 -19.70
CA ASN A 33 -39.41 -28.68 -19.04
C ASN A 33 -39.19 -30.13 -19.54
N GLU A 34 -40.24 -30.86 -19.96
CA GLU A 34 -40.08 -32.23 -20.47
C GLU A 34 -39.45 -32.24 -21.85
N THR A 35 -39.88 -31.33 -22.72
CA THR A 35 -39.26 -31.13 -24.03
C THR A 35 -37.80 -30.68 -23.88
N ARG A 36 -37.51 -29.77 -22.94
CA ARG A 36 -36.14 -29.32 -22.64
C ARG A 36 -35.24 -30.47 -22.16
N LYS A 37 -35.73 -31.31 -21.24
CA LYS A 37 -35.00 -32.50 -20.78
C LYS A 37 -34.74 -33.48 -21.91
N SER A 38 -35.73 -33.72 -22.76
CA SER A 38 -35.59 -34.62 -23.92
C SER A 38 -34.50 -34.15 -24.89
N GLN A 39 -34.46 -32.84 -25.18
CA GLN A 39 -33.42 -32.26 -26.05
C GLN A 39 -32.02 -32.29 -25.41
N ILE A 40 -31.89 -31.97 -24.12
CA ILE A 40 -30.61 -32.05 -23.41
C ILE A 40 -30.11 -33.50 -23.38
N ALA A 41 -30.99 -34.47 -23.14
CA ALA A 41 -30.64 -35.89 -23.17
C ALA A 41 -30.13 -36.30 -24.56
N ALA A 42 -30.80 -35.88 -25.65
CA ALA A 42 -30.34 -36.14 -27.01
C ALA A 42 -28.93 -35.57 -27.27
N HIS A 43 -28.65 -34.33 -26.88
CA HIS A 43 -27.31 -33.74 -27.02
C HIS A 43 -26.25 -34.44 -26.16
N MET A 44 -26.61 -34.89 -24.95
CA MET A 44 -25.66 -35.65 -24.13
C MET A 44 -25.38 -37.03 -24.71
N THR A 45 -26.37 -37.68 -25.33
CA THR A 45 -26.17 -38.92 -26.09
C THR A 45 -25.14 -38.70 -27.21
N GLU A 46 -25.27 -37.64 -28.01
CA GLU A 46 -24.31 -37.29 -29.06
C GLU A 46 -22.90 -37.04 -28.49
N ILE A 47 -22.78 -36.29 -27.39
CA ILE A 47 -21.49 -36.04 -26.72
C ILE A 47 -20.84 -37.34 -26.23
N MET A 48 -21.62 -38.23 -25.61
CA MET A 48 -21.12 -39.52 -25.11
C MET A 48 -20.66 -40.43 -26.25
N GLN A 49 -21.39 -40.45 -27.37
CA GLN A 49 -20.98 -41.17 -28.59
C GLN A 49 -19.68 -40.61 -29.17
N LEU A 50 -19.52 -39.29 -29.22
CA LEU A 50 -18.27 -38.64 -29.68
C LEU A 50 -17.07 -38.97 -28.77
N LEU A 51 -17.31 -39.22 -27.49
CA LEU A 51 -16.30 -39.69 -26.54
C LEU A 51 -16.06 -41.21 -26.61
N ASN A 52 -16.71 -41.92 -27.54
CA ASN A 52 -16.67 -43.37 -27.71
C ASN A 52 -17.15 -44.17 -26.48
N LEU A 53 -18.14 -43.65 -25.74
CA LEU A 53 -18.77 -44.37 -24.64
C LEU A 53 -19.87 -45.31 -25.15
N ASP A 54 -19.90 -46.55 -24.65
CA ASP A 54 -20.91 -47.54 -25.02
C ASP A 54 -22.22 -47.29 -24.27
N LEU A 55 -23.24 -46.83 -25.00
CA LEU A 55 -24.57 -46.55 -24.43
C LEU A 55 -25.47 -47.78 -24.33
N SER A 56 -25.01 -48.96 -24.78
CA SER A 56 -25.69 -50.23 -24.50
C SER A 56 -25.33 -50.81 -23.13
N ASP A 57 -24.27 -50.29 -22.50
CA ASP A 57 -23.86 -50.65 -21.15
C ASP A 57 -24.87 -50.15 -20.09
N ASP A 58 -25.20 -51.01 -19.14
CA ASP A 58 -26.24 -50.75 -18.13
C ASP A 58 -25.87 -49.58 -17.20
N SER A 59 -24.58 -49.34 -16.97
CA SER A 59 -24.11 -48.24 -16.14
C SER A 59 -24.25 -46.87 -16.85
N LEU A 60 -24.22 -46.86 -18.18
CA LEU A 60 -24.16 -45.64 -19.01
C LEU A 60 -25.48 -45.28 -19.70
N MET A 61 -26.33 -46.26 -20.05
CA MET A 61 -27.56 -46.07 -20.84
C MET A 61 -28.47 -44.94 -20.31
N GLU A 62 -28.62 -44.82 -18.98
CA GLU A 62 -29.47 -43.81 -18.34
C GLU A 62 -28.78 -42.47 -18.08
N THR A 63 -27.49 -42.35 -18.35
CA THR A 63 -26.70 -41.14 -18.04
C THR A 63 -27.22 -39.87 -18.73
N PRO A 64 -27.58 -39.88 -20.03
CA PRO A 64 -28.14 -38.69 -20.69
C PRO A 64 -29.42 -38.19 -20.00
N HIS A 65 -30.32 -39.08 -19.63
CA HIS A 65 -31.56 -38.74 -18.92
C HIS A 65 -31.29 -38.22 -17.51
N ARG A 66 -30.35 -38.84 -16.78
CA ARG A 66 -29.92 -38.39 -15.44
C ARG A 66 -29.32 -36.98 -15.48
N ILE A 67 -28.46 -36.66 -16.46
CA ILE A 67 -27.89 -35.32 -16.62
C ILE A 67 -28.96 -34.29 -16.98
N ALA A 68 -29.87 -34.63 -17.90
CA ALA A 68 -30.95 -33.74 -18.30
C ALA A 68 -31.86 -33.38 -17.11
N LYS A 69 -32.26 -34.38 -16.33
CA LYS A 69 -33.02 -34.18 -15.09
C LYS A 69 -32.25 -33.34 -14.08
N MET A 70 -30.97 -33.66 -13.85
CA MET A 70 -30.12 -32.92 -12.91
C MET A 70 -30.02 -31.43 -13.29
N TYR A 71 -29.81 -31.10 -14.56
CA TYR A 71 -29.73 -29.71 -15.02
C TYR A 71 -31.06 -28.97 -14.90
N VAL A 72 -32.17 -29.56 -15.33
CA VAL A 72 -33.45 -28.85 -15.39
C VAL A 72 -34.15 -28.78 -14.03
N ASP A 73 -34.19 -29.90 -13.31
CA ASP A 73 -35.04 -30.05 -12.12
C ASP A 73 -34.27 -29.84 -10.80
N GLU A 74 -32.93 -29.95 -10.80
CA GLU A 74 -32.13 -29.97 -9.58
C GLU A 74 -31.16 -28.78 -9.50
N ILE A 75 -29.99 -28.86 -10.16
CA ILE A 75 -28.87 -27.93 -9.91
C ILE A 75 -29.03 -26.56 -10.59
N PHE A 76 -29.89 -26.42 -11.61
CA PHE A 76 -30.23 -25.12 -12.22
C PHE A 76 -31.70 -24.73 -12.05
N SER A 77 -32.41 -25.37 -11.11
CA SER A 77 -33.81 -25.06 -10.79
C SER A 77 -34.02 -23.60 -10.36
N GLY A 78 -32.98 -22.93 -9.84
CA GLY A 78 -33.00 -21.52 -9.46
C GLY A 78 -33.03 -20.53 -10.63
N LEU A 79 -32.87 -20.99 -11.88
CA LEU A 79 -33.09 -20.16 -13.08
C LEU A 79 -34.58 -19.83 -13.27
N ASP A 80 -35.48 -20.66 -12.76
CA ASP A 80 -36.91 -20.43 -12.79
C ASP A 80 -37.36 -19.73 -11.49
N TYR A 81 -37.80 -18.48 -11.62
CA TYR A 81 -38.32 -17.70 -10.48
C TYR A 81 -39.63 -18.25 -9.90
N ALA A 82 -40.32 -19.17 -10.57
CA ALA A 82 -41.44 -19.89 -9.96
C ALA A 82 -40.98 -20.77 -8.77
N ASN A 83 -39.71 -21.17 -8.74
CA ASN A 83 -39.10 -21.92 -7.64
C ASN A 83 -38.59 -21.02 -6.49
N PHE A 84 -38.77 -19.69 -6.59
CA PHE A 84 -38.32 -18.77 -5.54
C PHE A 84 -39.02 -19.09 -4.21
N PRO A 85 -38.29 -19.17 -3.08
CA PRO A 85 -38.87 -19.61 -1.82
C PRO A 85 -39.95 -18.65 -1.31
N LYS A 86 -41.07 -19.19 -0.81
CA LYS A 86 -42.08 -18.41 -0.10
C LYS A 86 -41.46 -17.73 1.14
N ILE A 87 -41.44 -16.41 1.15
CA ILE A 87 -40.86 -15.59 2.21
C ILE A 87 -41.92 -15.31 3.27
N THR A 88 -41.53 -15.42 4.53
CA THR A 88 -42.37 -15.05 5.68
C THR A 88 -41.57 -14.08 6.53
N VAL A 89 -42.07 -12.85 6.62
CA VAL A 89 -41.54 -11.81 7.49
C VAL A 89 -42.46 -11.62 8.69
N ILE A 90 -41.88 -11.38 9.86
CA ILE A 90 -42.59 -11.12 11.12
C ILE A 90 -42.33 -9.66 11.48
N GLU A 91 -43.35 -8.96 11.96
CA GLU A 91 -43.19 -7.60 12.47
C GLU A 91 -42.18 -7.58 13.62
N ASN A 92 -41.26 -6.61 13.59
CA ASN A 92 -40.22 -6.43 14.60
C ASN A 92 -40.78 -5.82 15.90
N LYS A 93 -41.75 -6.48 16.54
CA LYS A 93 -42.43 -6.01 17.76
C LYS A 93 -41.47 -5.80 18.94
N MET A 94 -40.38 -6.57 18.97
CA MET A 94 -39.33 -6.48 19.99
C MET A 94 -38.36 -5.31 19.75
N LYS A 95 -38.50 -4.57 18.64
CA LYS A 95 -37.59 -3.49 18.23
C LYS A 95 -36.12 -3.92 18.24
N VAL A 96 -35.85 -5.15 17.76
CA VAL A 96 -34.48 -5.65 17.64
C VAL A 96 -33.74 -4.77 16.64
N ASP A 97 -32.77 -4.01 17.13
CA ASP A 97 -31.84 -3.18 16.37
C ASP A 97 -30.42 -3.79 16.34
N GLU A 98 -30.26 -4.96 16.96
CA GLU A 98 -29.04 -5.75 16.95
C GLU A 98 -28.88 -6.58 15.66
N MET A 99 -27.64 -6.97 15.37
CA MET A 99 -27.30 -7.79 14.21
C MET A 99 -27.80 -9.23 14.38
N VAL A 100 -28.64 -9.69 13.46
CA VAL A 100 -29.01 -11.09 13.30
C VAL A 100 -28.02 -11.75 12.36
N THR A 101 -27.38 -12.84 12.77
CA THR A 101 -26.40 -13.58 11.95
C THR A 101 -26.75 -15.06 11.85
N VAL A 102 -26.74 -15.59 10.64
CA VAL A 102 -26.80 -17.02 10.33
C VAL A 102 -25.47 -17.42 9.70
N ARG A 103 -24.76 -18.35 10.34
CA ARG A 103 -23.45 -18.85 9.90
C ARG A 103 -23.58 -20.26 9.35
N ASP A 104 -22.56 -20.68 8.62
CA ASP A 104 -22.40 -22.06 8.14
C ASP A 104 -23.59 -22.57 7.31
N ILE A 105 -24.22 -21.70 6.52
CA ILE A 105 -25.26 -22.11 5.57
C ILE A 105 -24.57 -22.89 4.45
N THR A 106 -24.74 -24.21 4.42
CA THR A 106 -24.19 -25.05 3.35
C THR A 106 -24.71 -24.59 1.99
N LEU A 107 -23.79 -24.43 1.05
CA LEU A 107 -24.11 -24.15 -0.34
C LEU A 107 -23.27 -25.03 -1.27
N THR A 108 -23.93 -25.55 -2.28
CA THR A 108 -23.29 -26.21 -3.41
C THR A 108 -23.85 -25.55 -4.65
N SER A 109 -22.96 -25.06 -5.51
CA SER A 109 -23.28 -24.36 -6.74
C SER A 109 -22.41 -24.90 -7.88
N THR A 110 -22.57 -24.36 -9.08
CA THR A 110 -21.87 -24.83 -10.27
C THR A 110 -21.25 -23.64 -10.99
N CYS A 111 -19.95 -23.69 -11.25
CA CYS A 111 -19.20 -22.65 -11.95
C CYS A 111 -19.76 -22.46 -13.36
N GLU A 112 -20.15 -21.24 -13.72
CA GLU A 112 -20.79 -20.98 -15.01
C GLU A 112 -19.88 -21.20 -16.23
N HIS A 113 -18.55 -21.11 -16.05
CA HIS A 113 -17.59 -21.26 -17.16
C HIS A 113 -17.38 -22.72 -17.60
N HIS A 114 -17.46 -23.67 -16.66
CA HIS A 114 -17.04 -25.06 -16.89
C HIS A 114 -18.08 -26.09 -16.44
N PHE A 115 -19.14 -25.63 -15.78
CA PHE A 115 -20.18 -26.45 -15.16
C PHE A 115 -19.62 -27.46 -14.15
N VAL A 116 -18.62 -27.01 -13.37
CA VAL A 116 -17.96 -27.79 -12.32
C VAL A 116 -18.33 -27.24 -10.95
N THR A 117 -18.43 -28.10 -9.95
CA THR A 117 -18.91 -27.79 -8.60
C THR A 117 -18.12 -26.68 -7.89
N ILE A 118 -18.87 -25.81 -7.21
CA ILE A 118 -18.42 -24.87 -6.18
C ILE A 118 -19.06 -25.34 -4.88
N ASP A 119 -18.26 -25.72 -3.90
CA ASP A 119 -18.76 -26.27 -2.63
C ASP A 119 -18.26 -25.44 -1.45
N GLY A 120 -19.16 -25.04 -0.56
CA GLY A 120 -18.81 -24.10 0.50
C GLY A 120 -19.89 -23.78 1.51
N LYS A 121 -19.70 -22.66 2.20
CA LYS A 121 -20.60 -22.16 3.22
C LYS A 121 -20.80 -20.65 3.10
N ALA A 122 -22.03 -20.22 3.35
CA ALA A 122 -22.40 -18.81 3.44
C ALA A 122 -22.65 -18.40 4.88
N THR A 123 -22.27 -17.16 5.19
CA THR A 123 -22.68 -16.43 6.38
C THR A 123 -23.46 -15.22 5.93
N VAL A 124 -24.66 -15.05 6.48
CA VAL A 124 -25.53 -13.91 6.23
C VAL A 124 -25.79 -13.20 7.54
N ALA A 125 -25.63 -11.89 7.55
CA ALA A 125 -26.01 -11.03 8.65
C ALA A 125 -26.88 -9.87 8.18
N TYR A 126 -27.80 -9.41 9.02
CA TYR A 126 -28.57 -8.20 8.76
C TYR A 126 -28.95 -7.50 10.06
N ILE A 127 -29.24 -6.20 9.98
CA ILE A 127 -29.84 -5.43 11.07
C ILE A 127 -31.31 -5.19 10.72
N PRO A 128 -32.26 -5.78 11.47
CA PRO A 128 -33.69 -5.59 11.23
C PRO A 128 -34.10 -4.12 11.29
N LYS A 129 -35.14 -3.77 10.54
CA LYS A 129 -35.80 -2.46 10.64
C LYS A 129 -37.21 -2.67 11.18
N GLU A 130 -38.19 -2.73 10.30
CA GLU A 130 -39.61 -2.93 10.65
C GLU A 130 -39.98 -4.41 10.71
N THR A 131 -39.22 -5.27 10.04
CA THR A 131 -39.51 -6.70 9.93
C THR A 131 -38.27 -7.59 10.15
N VAL A 132 -38.52 -8.82 10.58
CA VAL A 132 -37.55 -9.89 10.81
C VAL A 132 -37.91 -11.05 9.89
N ILE A 133 -36.95 -11.57 9.12
CA ILE A 133 -37.18 -12.75 8.28
C ILE A 133 -36.98 -14.03 9.10
N GLY A 134 -37.82 -15.04 8.86
CA GLY A 134 -37.63 -16.36 9.45
C GLY A 134 -36.28 -16.96 9.06
N LEU A 135 -35.51 -17.47 10.03
CA LEU A 135 -34.13 -17.93 9.83
C LEU A 135 -33.99 -18.96 8.70
N SER A 136 -34.92 -19.93 8.63
CA SER A 136 -34.90 -20.97 7.59
C SER A 136 -35.10 -20.43 6.16
N LYS A 137 -35.66 -19.22 6.01
CA LYS A 137 -35.85 -18.59 4.70
C LYS A 137 -34.54 -18.05 4.15
N ILE A 138 -33.62 -17.59 4.99
CA ILE A 138 -32.29 -17.15 4.59
C ILE A 138 -31.55 -18.31 3.91
N ASN A 139 -31.59 -19.50 4.51
CA ASN A 139 -30.99 -20.71 3.93
C ASN A 139 -31.58 -21.03 2.55
N ARG A 140 -32.92 -20.93 2.41
CA ARG A 140 -33.59 -21.19 1.12
C ARG A 140 -33.25 -20.17 0.05
N ILE A 141 -33.07 -18.89 0.42
CA ILE A 141 -32.62 -17.85 -0.52
C ILE A 141 -31.21 -18.16 -1.01
N VAL A 142 -30.29 -18.51 -0.10
CA VAL A 142 -28.93 -18.92 -0.46
C VAL A 142 -28.96 -20.12 -1.41
N GLN A 143 -29.76 -21.14 -1.10
CA GLN A 143 -29.92 -22.33 -1.94
C GLN A 143 -30.48 -22.00 -3.33
N PHE A 144 -31.53 -21.17 -3.41
CA PHE A 144 -32.13 -20.76 -4.67
C PHE A 144 -31.12 -20.10 -5.62
N PHE A 145 -30.29 -19.19 -5.12
CA PHE A 145 -29.24 -18.59 -5.95
C PHE A 145 -28.07 -19.54 -6.23
N ALA A 146 -27.74 -20.45 -5.31
CA ALA A 146 -26.72 -21.46 -5.52
C ALA A 146 -27.10 -22.46 -6.62
N GLN A 147 -28.40 -22.73 -6.80
CA GLN A 147 -28.96 -23.59 -7.86
C GLN A 147 -29.05 -22.87 -9.21
N ARG A 148 -27.99 -22.16 -9.58
CA ARG A 148 -27.80 -21.48 -10.87
C ARG A 148 -26.35 -21.73 -11.31
N PRO A 149 -26.04 -21.62 -12.61
CA PRO A 149 -24.66 -21.40 -13.03
C PRO A 149 -24.18 -20.06 -12.43
N GLN A 150 -23.06 -20.09 -11.71
CA GLN A 150 -22.60 -18.94 -10.94
C GLN A 150 -21.11 -18.63 -11.12
N VAL A 151 -20.81 -17.34 -10.94
CA VAL A 151 -19.52 -16.83 -10.44
C VAL A 151 -19.74 -16.44 -8.98
N GLN A 152 -18.83 -16.82 -8.07
CA GLN A 152 -19.07 -16.68 -6.62
C GLN A 152 -19.33 -15.21 -6.21
N GLU A 153 -18.67 -14.26 -6.87
CA GLU A 153 -18.84 -12.84 -6.70
C GLU A 153 -20.28 -12.41 -7.00
N ARG A 154 -20.85 -12.91 -8.11
CA ARG A 154 -22.25 -12.63 -8.49
C ARG A 154 -23.21 -13.27 -7.50
N LEU A 155 -22.97 -14.54 -7.11
CA LEU A 155 -23.77 -15.25 -6.12
C LEU A 155 -23.86 -14.46 -4.79
N THR A 156 -22.72 -14.00 -4.27
CA THR A 156 -22.65 -13.23 -3.02
C THR A 156 -23.42 -11.91 -3.13
N GLN A 157 -23.34 -11.22 -4.26
CA GLN A 157 -24.08 -9.97 -4.49
C GLN A 157 -25.58 -10.21 -4.71
N GLN A 158 -25.97 -11.27 -5.42
CA GLN A 158 -27.38 -11.63 -5.64
C GLN A 158 -28.10 -11.89 -4.31
N ILE A 159 -27.47 -12.66 -3.42
CA ILE A 159 -28.01 -12.93 -2.08
C ILE A 159 -28.12 -11.64 -1.27
N LEU A 160 -27.10 -10.77 -1.30
CA LEU A 160 -27.13 -9.48 -0.61
C LEU A 160 -28.33 -8.63 -1.07
N ILE A 161 -28.47 -8.46 -2.39
CA ILE A 161 -29.52 -7.64 -2.98
C ILE A 161 -30.90 -8.21 -2.67
N ALA A 162 -31.07 -9.53 -2.83
CA ALA A 162 -32.34 -10.19 -2.54
C ALA A 162 -32.77 -9.95 -1.10
N LEU A 163 -31.86 -10.12 -0.14
CA LEU A 163 -32.15 -9.88 1.28
C LEU A 163 -32.44 -8.41 1.58
N GLN A 164 -31.70 -7.47 0.99
CA GLN A 164 -31.99 -6.03 1.14
C GLN A 164 -33.39 -5.68 0.65
N THR A 165 -33.79 -6.24 -0.50
CA THR A 165 -35.11 -6.03 -1.09
C THR A 165 -36.21 -6.62 -0.22
N LEU A 166 -36.04 -7.86 0.26
CA LEU A 166 -37.04 -8.57 1.05
C LEU A 166 -37.20 -8.00 2.47
N LEU A 167 -36.13 -7.51 3.06
CA LEU A 167 -36.11 -6.99 4.44
C LEU A 167 -36.36 -5.48 4.53
N GLY A 168 -36.30 -4.75 3.41
CA GLY A 168 -36.43 -3.29 3.41
C GLY A 168 -35.31 -2.56 4.17
N THR A 169 -34.15 -3.19 4.35
CA THR A 169 -32.98 -2.63 5.03
C THR A 169 -31.75 -2.69 4.13
N ASN A 170 -30.96 -1.62 4.12
CA ASN A 170 -29.67 -1.63 3.44
C ASN A 170 -28.60 -2.36 4.26
N ASN A 171 -28.84 -2.58 5.55
CA ASN A 171 -27.89 -3.18 6.50
C ASN A 171 -27.92 -4.71 6.37
N VAL A 172 -27.27 -5.23 5.34
CA VAL A 172 -27.08 -6.67 5.12
C VAL A 172 -25.60 -6.93 4.82
N ALA A 173 -25.08 -8.07 5.27
CA ALA A 173 -23.74 -8.56 4.97
C ALA A 173 -23.82 -10.03 4.56
N VAL A 174 -23.11 -10.39 3.49
CA VAL A 174 -23.04 -11.76 2.98
C VAL A 174 -21.57 -12.10 2.76
N SER A 175 -21.12 -13.21 3.31
CA SER A 175 -19.78 -13.77 3.09
C SER A 175 -19.93 -15.21 2.66
N ILE A 176 -19.23 -15.61 1.59
CA ILE A 176 -19.19 -16.98 1.10
C ILE A 176 -17.74 -17.45 1.09
N ASP A 177 -17.47 -18.59 1.70
CA ASP A 177 -16.20 -19.31 1.62
C ASP A 177 -16.43 -20.65 0.90
N ALA A 178 -15.77 -20.85 -0.24
CA ALA A 178 -16.01 -22.01 -1.10
C ALA A 178 -14.77 -22.51 -1.83
N VAL A 179 -14.73 -23.82 -2.08
CA VAL A 179 -13.73 -24.50 -2.89
C VAL A 179 -14.26 -24.65 -4.31
N HIS A 180 -13.43 -24.27 -5.28
CA HIS A 180 -13.78 -24.32 -6.70
C HIS A 180 -13.17 -25.57 -7.34
N TYR A 181 -13.99 -26.57 -7.68
CA TYR A 181 -13.49 -27.79 -8.30
C TYR A 181 -12.96 -27.56 -9.73
N CYS A 182 -13.32 -26.44 -10.37
CA CYS A 182 -12.72 -26.04 -11.64
C CYS A 182 -11.23 -25.71 -11.51
N VAL A 183 -10.76 -25.26 -10.34
CA VAL A 183 -9.33 -25.02 -10.06
C VAL A 183 -8.66 -26.26 -9.48
N LYS A 184 -9.39 -27.03 -8.66
CA LYS A 184 -8.87 -28.22 -7.97
C LYS A 184 -8.71 -29.44 -8.87
N ALA A 185 -9.64 -29.68 -9.78
CA ALA A 185 -9.66 -30.89 -10.60
C ALA A 185 -9.16 -30.67 -12.04
N ARG A 186 -9.10 -29.42 -12.53
CA ARG A 186 -8.80 -29.08 -13.92
C ARG A 186 -7.81 -27.91 -14.00
N GLY A 187 -7.06 -27.82 -15.10
CA GLY A 187 -6.09 -26.74 -15.34
C GLY A 187 -4.95 -26.77 -14.33
N VAL A 188 -4.91 -25.78 -13.43
CA VAL A 188 -3.86 -25.60 -12.40
C VAL A 188 -3.84 -26.73 -11.36
N LYS A 189 -4.98 -27.42 -11.15
CA LYS A 189 -5.12 -28.57 -10.22
C LYS A 189 -4.63 -28.27 -8.79
N ASP A 190 -4.94 -27.08 -8.27
CA ASP A 190 -4.57 -26.69 -6.91
C ASP A 190 -5.61 -27.20 -5.90
N ALA A 191 -5.25 -28.26 -5.18
CA ALA A 191 -6.13 -28.89 -4.18
C ALA A 191 -6.31 -28.08 -2.89
N THR A 192 -5.51 -27.03 -2.68
CA THR A 192 -5.47 -26.24 -1.44
C THR A 192 -6.16 -24.90 -1.55
N SER A 193 -6.55 -24.49 -2.76
CA SER A 193 -7.17 -23.20 -3.01
C SER A 193 -8.64 -23.15 -2.57
N ALA A 194 -9.01 -22.09 -1.87
CA ALA A 194 -10.37 -21.74 -1.49
C ALA A 194 -10.58 -20.23 -1.68
N THR A 195 -11.79 -19.84 -2.04
CA THR A 195 -12.13 -18.46 -2.38
C THR A 195 -13.16 -17.92 -1.40
N THR A 196 -12.84 -16.79 -0.78
CA THR A 196 -13.79 -16.04 0.06
C THR A 196 -14.24 -14.77 -0.66
N THR A 197 -15.55 -14.54 -0.75
CA THR A 197 -16.12 -13.28 -1.25
C THR A 197 -17.04 -12.69 -0.19
N THR A 198 -17.00 -11.37 -0.03
CA THR A 198 -17.83 -10.65 0.94
C THR A 198 -18.49 -9.45 0.28
N SER A 199 -19.81 -9.31 0.45
CA SER A 199 -20.58 -8.15 0.00
C SER A 199 -21.30 -7.52 1.20
N LEU A 200 -21.10 -6.22 1.40
CA LEU A 200 -21.59 -5.46 2.56
C LEU A 200 -22.48 -4.30 2.13
N GLY A 201 -23.59 -4.12 2.85
CA GLY A 201 -24.54 -3.03 2.67
C GLY A 201 -24.72 -2.20 3.95
N GLY A 202 -25.07 -0.92 3.78
CA GLY A 202 -25.44 -0.03 4.88
C GLY A 202 -24.33 0.12 5.93
N LEU A 203 -24.70 0.00 7.21
CA LEU A 203 -23.80 0.11 8.36
C LEU A 203 -22.63 -0.90 8.29
N PHE A 204 -22.81 -2.07 7.68
CA PHE A 204 -21.73 -3.05 7.54
C PHE A 204 -20.59 -2.54 6.64
N LYS A 205 -20.88 -1.70 5.64
CA LYS A 205 -19.89 -1.10 4.74
C LYS A 205 -19.08 0.02 5.43
N GLN A 206 -19.61 0.63 6.48
CA GLN A 206 -18.89 1.64 7.28
C GLN A 206 -17.91 1.01 8.28
N VAL A 207 -18.10 -0.26 8.63
CA VAL A 207 -17.28 -0.99 9.62
C VAL A 207 -16.06 -1.67 8.96
N SER A 208 -16.03 -1.83 7.64
CA SER A 208 -15.03 -2.60 6.89
C SER A 208 -13.78 -1.81 6.48
N VAL A 209 -13.13 -1.12 7.41
CA VAL A 209 -11.66 -1.04 7.33
C VAL A 209 -11.19 -2.34 7.97
N GLU A 210 -10.85 -3.34 7.15
CA GLU A 210 -10.45 -4.68 7.61
C GLU A 210 -9.49 -4.61 8.79
N ARG A 211 -10.00 -4.96 9.97
CA ARG A 211 -9.22 -5.00 11.19
C ARG A 211 -8.49 -6.33 11.22
N ASN A 212 -7.18 -6.29 11.09
CA ASN A 212 -6.33 -7.48 11.10
C ASN A 212 -6.29 -8.10 12.51
N VAL A 213 -7.13 -9.11 12.75
CA VAL A 213 -7.25 -9.80 14.05
C VAL A 213 -5.94 -10.51 14.42
N THR A 214 -5.18 -10.99 13.44
CA THR A 214 -3.85 -11.57 13.65
C THR A 214 -2.89 -10.55 14.26
N LEU A 215 -2.87 -9.33 13.72
CA LEU A 215 -2.05 -8.24 14.25
C LEU A 215 -2.45 -7.88 15.69
N ASP A 216 -3.75 -7.84 15.99
CA ASP A 216 -4.25 -7.60 17.36
C ASP A 216 -3.87 -8.75 18.30
N PHE A 217 -3.90 -10.01 17.85
CA PHE A 217 -3.42 -11.16 18.63
C PHE A 217 -1.93 -11.06 18.94
N VAL A 218 -1.07 -10.82 17.94
CA VAL A 218 0.38 -10.73 18.15
C VAL A 218 0.72 -9.54 19.05
N ARG A 219 0.00 -8.42 18.95
CA ARG A 219 0.13 -7.29 19.88
C ARG A 219 -0.28 -7.65 21.31
N GLY A 220 -1.37 -8.41 21.48
CA GLY A 220 -1.81 -8.91 22.78
C GLY A 220 -0.77 -9.82 23.41
N THR A 221 -0.22 -10.76 22.64
CA THR A 221 0.87 -11.65 23.07
C THR A 221 2.11 -10.85 23.47
N ALA A 222 2.47 -9.79 22.73
CA ALA A 222 3.59 -8.93 23.08
C ALA A 222 3.37 -8.21 24.42
N ILE A 223 2.19 -7.62 24.65
CA ILE A 223 1.84 -6.93 25.90
C ILE A 223 1.83 -7.88 27.10
N LEU A 224 1.27 -9.09 26.96
CA LEU A 224 1.30 -10.09 28.02
C LEU A 224 2.73 -10.57 28.28
N GLY A 225 3.50 -10.80 27.22
CA GLY A 225 4.90 -11.23 27.31
C GLY A 225 5.82 -10.19 27.96
N ILE A 226 5.54 -8.89 27.82
CA ILE A 226 6.30 -7.82 28.50
C ILE A 226 6.25 -7.95 30.03
N LEU A 227 5.17 -8.51 30.59
CA LEU A 227 5.09 -8.72 32.03
C LEU A 227 6.06 -9.77 32.56
N LEU A 228 6.46 -10.77 31.73
CA LEU A 228 7.37 -11.83 32.15
C LEU A 228 8.73 -11.30 32.61
N LEU A 229 9.22 -10.23 31.97
CA LEU A 229 10.45 -9.55 32.38
C LEU A 229 10.18 -8.45 33.42
N ASN A 230 9.09 -7.69 33.27
CA ASN A 230 8.82 -6.56 34.17
C ASN A 230 8.44 -6.98 35.58
N ILE A 231 7.92 -8.21 35.79
CA ILE A 231 7.59 -8.70 37.13
C ILE A 231 8.81 -8.69 38.07
N VAL A 232 10.01 -8.93 37.52
CA VAL A 232 11.27 -8.81 38.26
C VAL A 232 11.53 -7.37 38.68
N ALA A 233 11.36 -6.40 37.78
CA ALA A 233 11.53 -4.98 38.10
C ALA A 233 10.51 -4.44 39.11
N PHE A 234 9.32 -5.04 39.19
CA PHE A 234 8.33 -4.72 40.23
C PHE A 234 8.68 -5.33 41.58
N GLY A 235 9.18 -6.58 41.61
CA GLY A 235 9.36 -7.35 42.84
C GLY A 235 10.76 -7.30 43.46
N LEU A 236 11.79 -6.93 42.70
CA LEU A 236 13.21 -6.98 43.10
C LEU A 236 13.94 -5.65 42.81
N PRO A 237 15.14 -5.44 43.39
CA PRO A 237 15.98 -4.26 43.16
C PRO A 237 16.33 -4.05 41.70
N LYS A 238 16.61 -2.80 41.31
CA LYS A 238 16.97 -2.45 39.92
C LYS A 238 18.10 -3.32 39.36
N ALA A 239 19.12 -3.64 40.17
CA ALA A 239 20.23 -4.51 39.78
C ALA A 239 19.76 -5.89 39.32
N ALA A 240 18.68 -6.41 39.91
CA ALA A 240 18.08 -7.69 39.55
C ALA A 240 17.44 -7.68 38.16
N TYR A 241 17.27 -6.54 37.49
CA TYR A 241 16.70 -6.56 36.14
C TYR A 241 17.65 -7.18 35.11
N LEU A 242 18.97 -6.91 35.23
CA LEU A 242 20.00 -7.41 34.30
C LEU A 242 20.99 -8.38 34.94
N ASN A 243 20.97 -8.52 36.27
CA ASN A 243 21.91 -9.36 37.00
C ASN A 243 21.16 -10.36 37.92
N PRO A 244 21.15 -11.67 37.63
CA PRO A 244 20.62 -12.66 38.55
C PRO A 244 21.52 -12.96 39.75
N ALA A 245 22.78 -12.52 39.73
CA ALA A 245 23.73 -12.59 40.85
C ALA A 245 23.82 -11.27 41.65
N TRP A 246 22.76 -10.45 41.66
CA TRP A 246 22.78 -9.12 42.29
C TRP A 246 23.02 -9.13 43.81
N TYR A 247 22.80 -10.27 44.47
CA TYR A 247 23.03 -10.50 45.91
C TYR A 247 24.31 -11.31 46.20
N GLY A 248 25.22 -11.44 45.22
CA GLY A 248 26.46 -12.22 45.35
C GLY A 248 26.36 -13.59 44.68
N GLU A 249 26.25 -14.66 45.46
CA GLU A 249 26.17 -16.02 44.89
C GLU A 249 24.76 -16.36 44.41
N ILE A 250 24.62 -16.63 43.11
CA ILE A 250 23.35 -16.98 42.48
C ILE A 250 22.92 -18.41 42.84
N THR A 251 21.64 -18.58 43.16
CA THR A 251 21.05 -19.93 43.34
C THR A 251 20.82 -20.62 42.00
N SER A 252 20.92 -21.95 41.96
CA SER A 252 20.62 -22.73 40.73
C SER A 252 19.21 -22.45 40.19
N ARG A 253 18.25 -22.16 41.08
CA ARG A 253 16.88 -21.81 40.71
C ARG A 253 16.79 -20.49 39.96
N ASP A 254 17.44 -19.43 40.46
CA ASP A 254 17.46 -18.13 39.80
C ASP A 254 18.26 -18.19 38.48
N ALA A 255 19.34 -18.97 38.45
CA ALA A 255 20.17 -19.11 37.27
C ALA A 255 19.43 -19.80 36.10
N TRP A 256 18.69 -20.88 36.38
CA TRP A 256 17.82 -21.51 35.37
C TRP A 256 16.64 -20.63 34.98
N THR A 257 16.03 -19.95 35.94
CA THR A 257 14.93 -19.01 35.66
C THR A 257 15.39 -17.90 34.73
N TRP A 258 16.56 -17.31 35.00
CA TRP A 258 17.21 -16.33 34.14
C TRP A 258 17.48 -16.90 32.75
N ALA A 259 18.14 -18.06 32.63
CA ALA A 259 18.47 -18.66 31.34
C ALA A 259 17.23 -18.90 30.45
N VAL A 260 16.13 -19.39 31.03
CA VAL A 260 14.87 -19.62 30.28
C VAL A 260 14.22 -18.29 29.89
N MET A 261 14.16 -17.31 30.81
CA MET A 261 13.60 -15.99 30.49
C MET A 261 14.43 -15.23 29.47
N ASP A 262 15.76 -15.26 29.58
CA ASP A 262 16.67 -14.63 28.62
C ASP A 262 16.52 -15.23 27.23
N LEU A 263 16.43 -16.56 27.12
CA LEU A 263 16.32 -17.24 25.84
C LEU A 263 14.98 -16.98 25.12
N PHE A 264 13.86 -16.93 25.86
CA PHE A 264 12.52 -16.92 25.27
C PHE A 264 11.73 -15.61 25.42
N ALA A 265 12.06 -14.75 26.39
CA ALA A 265 11.20 -13.63 26.77
C ALA A 265 11.92 -12.28 26.85
N GLU A 266 13.02 -12.17 27.60
CA GLU A 266 13.70 -10.89 27.86
C GLU A 266 14.15 -10.24 26.55
N VAL A 267 13.91 -8.95 26.41
CA VAL A 267 14.15 -8.16 25.18
C VAL A 267 13.26 -8.56 23.99
N LYS A 268 12.90 -9.84 23.81
CA LYS A 268 12.18 -10.35 22.63
C LYS A 268 10.77 -9.78 22.53
N PHE A 269 10.02 -9.73 23.64
CA PHE A 269 8.66 -9.16 23.62
C PHE A 269 8.64 -7.64 23.50
N LEU A 270 9.63 -6.94 24.06
CA LEU A 270 9.81 -5.49 23.84
C LEU A 270 10.13 -5.19 22.37
N THR A 271 11.04 -5.98 21.78
CA THR A 271 11.43 -5.91 20.36
C THR A 271 10.23 -6.18 19.45
N LEU A 272 9.42 -7.20 19.76
CA LEU A 272 8.17 -7.49 19.05
C LEU A 272 7.18 -6.33 19.17
N PHE A 273 7.04 -5.74 20.36
CA PHE A 273 6.15 -4.60 20.56
C PHE A 273 6.63 -3.35 19.81
N ALA A 274 7.94 -3.08 19.78
CA ALA A 274 8.53 -2.00 18.98
C ALA A 274 8.25 -2.16 17.48
N LEU A 275 8.43 -3.37 16.97
CA LEU A 275 8.11 -3.73 15.59
C LEU A 275 6.62 -3.46 15.29
N LEU A 276 5.71 -3.92 16.16
CA LEU A 276 4.27 -3.72 15.97
C LEU A 276 3.84 -2.27 16.14
N PHE A 277 4.54 -1.49 16.97
CA PHE A 277 4.30 -0.05 17.12
C PHE A 277 4.63 0.69 15.83
N GLY A 278 5.79 0.42 15.23
CA GLY A 278 6.17 0.97 13.92
C GLY A 278 5.23 0.58 12.79
N ALA A 279 4.79 -0.69 12.77
CA ALA A 279 3.73 -1.15 11.87
C ALA A 279 2.41 -0.38 12.08
N GLY A 280 2.07 -0.07 13.33
CA GLY A 280 0.95 0.79 13.69
C GLY A 280 1.09 2.22 13.15
N LEU A 281 2.29 2.83 13.25
CA LEU A 281 2.56 4.15 12.70
C LEU A 281 2.30 4.19 11.18
N GLN A 282 2.77 3.18 10.44
CA GLN A 282 2.53 3.07 8.99
C GLN A 282 1.04 3.01 8.64
N ILE A 283 0.22 2.28 9.42
CA ILE A 283 -1.25 2.24 9.22
C ILE A 283 -1.88 3.60 9.49
N LEU A 284 -1.43 4.28 10.54
CA LEU A 284 -2.02 5.53 11.00
C LEU A 284 -1.68 6.73 10.11
N LEU A 285 -0.69 6.63 9.21
CA LEU A 285 -0.32 7.71 8.29
C LEU A 285 -1.49 8.20 7.43
N ALA A 286 -2.42 7.30 7.09
CA ALA A 286 -3.64 7.65 6.35
C ALA A 286 -4.57 8.64 7.10
N ARG A 287 -4.41 8.80 8.42
CA ARG A 287 -5.19 9.77 9.22
C ARG A 287 -4.60 11.17 9.24
N GLY A 288 -3.44 11.37 8.61
CA GLY A 288 -2.77 12.66 8.48
C GLY A 288 -1.77 12.97 9.59
N SER A 289 -0.78 13.81 9.26
CA SER A 289 0.37 14.12 10.14
C SER A 289 -0.01 14.77 11.47
N ARG A 290 -0.99 15.69 11.46
CA ARG A 290 -1.46 16.37 12.70
C ARG A 290 -2.06 15.38 13.70
N TRP A 291 -2.78 14.38 13.20
CA TRP A 291 -3.43 13.38 14.05
C TRP A 291 -2.40 12.48 14.74
N ILE A 292 -1.39 11.99 13.99
CA ILE A 292 -0.30 11.18 14.53
C ILE A 292 0.49 11.96 15.57
N GLN A 293 0.90 13.18 15.23
CA GLN A 293 1.69 14.02 16.13
C GLN A 293 0.94 14.27 17.45
N SER A 294 -0.35 14.56 17.39
CA SER A 294 -1.17 14.77 18.59
C SER A 294 -1.22 13.53 19.48
N ARG A 295 -1.41 12.33 18.91
CA ARG A 295 -1.44 11.08 19.69
C ARG A 295 -0.09 10.71 20.27
N LEU A 296 0.99 10.88 19.51
CA LEU A 296 2.33 10.61 20.01
C LEU A 296 2.74 11.60 21.10
N THR A 297 2.34 12.86 20.98
CA THR A 297 2.55 13.87 22.03
C THR A 297 1.77 13.49 23.30
N LEU A 298 0.52 13.03 23.16
CA LEU A 298 -0.22 12.53 24.32
C LEU A 298 0.45 11.30 24.93
N LEU A 299 0.96 10.38 24.12
CA LEU A 299 1.69 9.21 24.61
C LEU A 299 2.96 9.61 25.37
N VAL A 300 3.69 10.63 24.90
CA VAL A 300 4.83 11.23 25.61
C VAL A 300 4.39 11.79 26.97
N LEU A 301 3.30 12.57 27.01
CA LEU A 301 2.79 13.13 28.27
C LEU A 301 2.34 12.04 29.25
N LEU A 302 1.62 11.03 28.76
CA LEU A 302 1.19 9.89 29.58
C LEU A 302 2.39 9.09 30.10
N GLY A 303 3.39 8.84 29.26
CA GLY A 303 4.63 8.17 29.66
C GLY A 303 5.37 8.96 30.73
N PHE A 304 5.55 10.27 30.54
CA PHE A 304 6.18 11.15 31.52
C PHE A 304 5.48 11.11 32.90
N ILE A 305 4.16 11.22 32.91
CA ILE A 305 3.35 11.12 34.14
C ILE A 305 3.48 9.73 34.76
N HIS A 306 3.42 8.67 33.94
CA HIS A 306 3.52 7.29 34.39
C HIS A 306 4.90 6.99 35.01
N THR A 307 6.01 7.44 34.39
CA THR A 307 7.37 7.26 34.92
C THR A 307 7.54 7.93 36.28
N LEU A 308 7.06 9.16 36.44
CA LEU A 308 7.26 9.93 37.67
C LEU A 308 6.34 9.45 38.81
N LEU A 309 5.07 9.19 38.51
CA LEU A 309 4.07 8.95 39.56
C LEU A 309 3.87 7.47 39.87
N LEU A 310 3.99 6.60 38.88
CA LEU A 310 3.59 5.19 39.01
C LEU A 310 4.80 4.26 39.06
N TRP A 311 5.68 4.27 38.06
CA TRP A 311 6.74 3.27 37.94
C TRP A 311 7.92 3.69 37.06
N ASP A 312 9.14 3.50 37.57
CA ASP A 312 10.42 3.89 36.93
C ASP A 312 10.83 3.04 35.72
N GLY A 313 10.21 1.88 35.50
CA GLY A 313 10.50 0.99 34.36
C GLY A 313 9.66 1.24 33.10
N ASP A 314 9.02 2.41 32.99
CA ASP A 314 8.11 2.75 31.88
C ASP A 314 8.77 2.69 30.49
N ILE A 315 8.05 2.14 29.52
CA ILE A 315 8.45 2.17 28.09
C ILE A 315 7.70 3.25 27.28
N LEU A 316 6.58 3.77 27.79
CA LEU A 316 5.69 4.64 27.01
C LEU A 316 6.37 5.93 26.58
N LEU A 317 7.14 6.56 27.47
CA LEU A 317 7.85 7.80 27.14
C LEU A 317 8.88 7.58 26.02
N ALA A 318 9.69 6.53 26.10
CA ALA A 318 10.66 6.17 25.08
C ALA A 318 9.98 5.89 23.72
N TYR A 319 8.89 5.14 23.72
CA TYR A 319 8.12 4.84 22.49
C TYR A 319 7.47 6.09 21.90
N GLY A 320 6.97 7.00 22.74
CA GLY A 320 6.40 8.27 22.31
C GLY A 320 7.44 9.17 21.64
N LEU A 321 8.59 9.37 22.28
CA LEU A 321 9.68 10.22 21.78
C LEU A 321 10.29 9.65 20.49
N THR A 322 10.64 8.36 20.49
CA THR A 322 11.18 7.70 19.30
C THR A 322 10.13 7.65 18.19
N GLY A 323 8.86 7.41 18.53
CA GLY A 323 7.75 7.46 17.60
C GLY A 323 7.62 8.81 16.89
N LEU A 324 7.81 9.93 17.61
CA LEU A 324 7.77 11.30 17.05
C LEU A 324 8.86 11.56 16.00
N VAL A 325 9.98 10.84 16.09
CA VAL A 325 11.05 10.87 15.08
C VAL A 325 10.72 9.90 13.94
N CYS A 326 10.39 8.65 14.27
CA CYS A 326 10.19 7.58 13.30
C CYS A 326 9.01 7.84 12.35
N TRP A 327 7.90 8.46 12.77
CA TRP A 327 6.77 8.66 11.86
C TRP A 327 7.13 9.55 10.66
N ARG A 328 8.04 10.52 10.83
CA ARG A 328 8.54 11.35 9.71
C ARG A 328 9.41 10.52 8.77
N LEU A 329 10.36 9.75 9.32
CA LEU A 329 11.19 8.84 8.54
C LEU A 329 10.35 7.82 7.75
N ILE A 330 9.27 7.30 8.35
CA ILE A 330 8.33 6.39 7.68
C ILE A 330 7.58 7.09 6.55
N ARG A 331 7.10 8.31 6.78
CA ARG A 331 6.37 9.11 5.77
C ARG A 331 7.26 9.48 4.58
N ASP A 332 8.48 9.91 4.85
CA ASP A 332 9.36 10.51 3.85
C ASP A 332 10.17 9.47 3.07
N ALA A 333 10.23 8.21 3.54
CA ALA A 333 10.90 7.14 2.82
C ALA A 333 10.18 6.73 1.53
N THR A 334 10.94 6.68 0.44
CA THR A 334 10.44 6.43 -0.93
C THR A 334 10.17 4.95 -1.21
N GLY A 335 10.76 4.04 -0.44
CA GLY A 335 10.61 2.60 -0.67
C GLY A 335 10.75 1.72 0.57
N GLN A 336 10.17 0.51 0.52
CA GLN A 336 10.22 -0.47 1.61
C GLN A 336 11.64 -0.94 1.94
N LYS A 337 12.50 -1.08 0.93
CA LYS A 337 13.91 -1.49 1.09
C LYS A 337 14.71 -0.43 1.84
N GLN A 338 14.48 0.84 1.56
CA GLN A 338 15.11 1.96 2.27
C GLN A 338 14.73 1.94 3.75
N LEU A 339 13.45 1.75 4.08
CA LEU A 339 12.98 1.66 5.47
C LEU A 339 13.61 0.49 6.21
N PHE A 340 13.62 -0.69 5.60
CA PHE A 340 14.20 -1.89 6.20
C PHE A 340 15.71 -1.72 6.45
N ASN A 341 16.45 -1.25 5.45
CA ASN A 341 17.89 -1.05 5.56
C ASN A 341 18.25 0.02 6.59
N THR A 342 17.54 1.15 6.58
CA THR A 342 17.73 2.22 7.58
C THR A 342 17.43 1.69 8.97
N GLY A 343 16.35 0.93 9.13
CA GLY A 343 16.00 0.30 10.39
C GLY A 343 17.08 -0.67 10.89
N ALA A 344 17.62 -1.51 10.01
CA ALA A 344 18.71 -2.43 10.33
C ALA A 344 19.99 -1.68 10.75
N VAL A 345 20.37 -0.61 10.04
CA VAL A 345 21.53 0.21 10.37
C VAL A 345 21.38 0.87 11.74
N LEU A 346 20.24 1.50 12.02
CA LEU A 346 19.99 2.11 13.34
C LEU A 346 20.05 1.08 14.46
N TYR A 347 19.52 -0.13 14.24
CA TYR A 347 19.60 -1.21 15.23
C TYR A 347 21.05 -1.63 15.51
N LEU A 348 21.85 -1.81 14.46
CA LEU A 348 23.27 -2.17 14.58
C LEU A 348 24.11 -1.06 15.23
N ILE A 349 23.77 0.21 15.00
CA ILE A 349 24.42 1.34 15.70
C ILE A 349 24.23 1.20 17.21
N GLY A 350 23.02 0.92 17.69
CA GLY A 350 22.77 0.74 19.12
C GLY A 350 23.50 -0.46 19.74
N ILE A 351 23.72 -1.54 18.98
CA ILE A 351 24.58 -2.66 19.40
C ILE A 351 26.05 -2.24 19.43
N GLY A 352 26.51 -1.49 18.41
CA GLY A 352 27.87 -0.98 18.34
C GLY A 352 28.21 -0.06 19.51
N VAL A 353 27.29 0.83 19.88
CA VAL A 353 27.44 1.69 21.07
C VAL A 353 27.52 0.84 22.34
N LEU A 354 26.68 -0.19 22.48
CA LEU A 354 26.73 -1.08 23.64
C LEU A 354 28.08 -1.80 23.78
N LEU A 355 28.63 -2.31 22.67
CA LEU A 355 29.96 -2.93 22.65
C LEU A 355 31.05 -1.92 23.01
N LEU A 356 30.98 -0.71 22.46
CA LEU A 356 31.93 0.37 22.75
C LEU A 356 31.92 0.73 24.25
N LEU A 357 30.74 0.89 24.83
CA LEU A 357 30.59 1.14 26.27
C LEU A 357 31.14 -0.01 27.11
N GLY A 358 30.94 -1.26 26.69
CA GLY A 358 31.51 -2.43 27.37
C GLY A 358 33.04 -2.49 27.34
N VAL A 359 33.65 -2.06 26.23
CA VAL A 359 35.12 -2.00 26.11
C VAL A 359 35.72 -0.87 26.97
N ILE A 360 35.03 0.28 27.03
CA ILE A 360 35.48 1.46 27.79
C ILE A 360 35.20 1.32 29.30
N SER A 361 34.20 0.52 29.70
CA SER A 361 33.87 0.34 31.11
C SER A 361 35.02 -0.35 31.88
N GLY A 362 35.46 0.28 32.98
CA GLY A 362 36.51 -0.26 33.85
C GLY A 362 36.06 -1.49 34.65
N SER A 363 37.01 -2.20 35.26
CA SER A 363 36.77 -3.44 36.01
C SER A 363 36.23 -3.25 37.45
N GLY A 364 35.80 -2.04 37.82
CA GLY A 364 35.30 -1.75 39.16
C GLY A 364 33.88 -2.28 39.36
N VAL A 365 33.61 -2.91 40.51
CA VAL A 365 32.25 -3.27 40.91
C VAL A 365 31.44 -1.99 41.12
N ASN A 366 30.55 -1.68 40.19
CA ASN A 366 29.64 -0.55 40.31
C ASN A 366 28.48 -0.93 41.24
N ARG A 367 28.06 0.00 42.12
CA ARG A 367 26.91 -0.16 43.02
C ARG A 367 25.60 -0.46 42.28
N SER A 368 25.55 -0.16 40.97
CA SER A 368 24.45 -0.51 40.08
C SER A 368 24.39 -2.00 39.69
N TRP A 369 25.49 -2.75 39.80
CA TRP A 369 25.59 -4.16 39.44
C TRP A 369 25.45 -5.09 40.65
N VAL A 370 26.13 -4.75 41.75
CA VAL A 370 26.00 -5.41 43.07
C VAL A 370 25.80 -4.32 44.13
N PRO A 371 24.56 -4.02 44.53
CA PRO A 371 24.27 -2.98 45.50
C PRO A 371 24.64 -3.42 46.92
N ASP A 372 25.18 -2.48 47.70
CA ASP A 372 25.39 -2.68 49.14
C ASP A 372 24.07 -2.64 49.95
N ALA A 373 24.14 -3.08 51.21
CA ALA A 373 22.97 -3.15 52.09
C ALA A 373 22.28 -1.79 52.30
N ALA A 374 23.04 -0.69 52.31
CA ALA A 374 22.49 0.66 52.50
C ALA A 374 21.68 1.10 51.27
N ASN A 375 22.18 0.85 50.05
CA ASN A 375 21.47 1.14 48.82
C ASN A 375 20.19 0.30 48.69
N LEU A 376 20.25 -0.98 49.06
CA LEU A 376 19.08 -1.87 49.06
C LEU A 376 18.01 -1.40 50.04
N GLN A 377 18.40 -1.04 51.26
CA GLN A 377 17.48 -0.50 52.27
C GLN A 377 16.87 0.83 51.83
N TYR A 378 17.68 1.71 51.25
CA TYR A 378 17.19 2.99 50.72
C TYR A 378 16.21 2.77 49.56
N GLU A 379 16.53 1.88 48.60
CA GLU A 379 15.64 1.53 47.50
C GLU A 379 14.31 0.95 47.98
N GLN A 380 14.36 0.03 48.95
CA GLN A 380 13.17 -0.53 49.57
C GLN A 380 12.34 0.54 50.28
N TRP A 381 12.97 1.44 51.02
CA TRP A 381 12.28 2.50 51.74
C TRP A 381 11.54 3.45 50.79
N TRP A 382 12.21 3.97 49.76
CA TRP A 382 11.56 4.94 48.88
C TRP A 382 10.47 4.29 48.01
N LYS A 383 10.60 3.02 47.63
CA LYS A 383 9.56 2.30 46.89
C LYS A 383 8.32 1.97 47.72
N LEU A 384 8.49 1.61 49.01
CA LEU A 384 7.37 1.23 49.88
C LEU A 384 6.67 2.42 50.56
N GLY A 385 7.40 3.50 50.85
CA GLY A 385 6.88 4.59 51.68
C GLY A 385 7.49 5.98 51.43
N GLY A 386 8.28 6.17 50.37
CA GLY A 386 9.05 7.41 50.14
C GLY A 386 8.24 8.66 49.78
N GLY A 387 6.95 8.53 49.41
CA GLY A 387 6.11 9.68 49.06
C GLY A 387 6.74 10.58 47.97
N VAL A 388 7.04 11.83 48.32
CA VAL A 388 7.72 12.80 47.42
C VAL A 388 9.14 12.36 47.06
N GLU A 389 9.86 11.72 47.98
CA GLU A 389 11.21 11.22 47.75
C GLU A 389 11.23 10.14 46.67
N ALA A 390 10.17 9.32 46.59
CA ALA A 390 10.00 8.36 45.50
C ALA A 390 9.93 9.07 44.14
N ILE A 391 9.23 10.20 44.05
CA ILE A 391 9.14 10.98 42.81
C ILE A 391 10.51 11.56 42.44
N SER A 392 11.28 12.07 43.40
CA SER A 392 12.64 12.58 43.17
C SER A 392 13.55 11.49 42.60
N ASN A 393 13.59 10.32 43.23
CA ASN A 393 14.39 9.19 42.75
C ASN A 393 13.95 8.73 41.33
N ARG A 394 12.65 8.72 41.04
CA ARG A 394 12.15 8.41 39.68
C ARG A 394 12.53 9.49 38.66
N ALA A 395 12.59 10.75 39.04
CA ALA A 395 13.04 11.84 38.17
C ALA A 395 14.53 11.70 37.80
N ASP A 396 15.38 11.34 38.76
CA ASP A 396 16.81 11.08 38.51
C ASP A 396 17.02 9.88 37.59
N LEU A 397 16.26 8.81 37.83
CA LEU A 397 16.24 7.62 36.98
C LEU A 397 15.73 7.95 35.56
N LEU A 398 14.70 8.78 35.45
CA LEU A 398 14.17 9.24 34.17
C LEU A 398 15.24 10.03 33.38
N SER A 399 15.97 10.93 34.04
CA SER A 399 17.08 11.67 33.43
C SER A 399 18.13 10.71 32.84
N SER A 400 18.53 9.71 33.64
CA SER A 400 19.49 8.68 33.20
C SER A 400 18.96 7.86 32.02
N ASN A 401 17.67 7.49 32.05
CA ASN A 401 17.01 6.74 30.98
C ASN A 401 16.89 7.55 29.68
N LEU A 402 16.67 8.87 29.75
CA LEU A 402 16.64 9.74 28.57
C LEU A 402 18.03 9.88 27.92
N VAL A 403 19.09 9.96 28.72
CA VAL A 403 20.48 9.92 28.21
C VAL A 403 20.74 8.57 27.53
N ALA A 404 20.38 7.45 28.17
CA ALA A 404 20.52 6.12 27.59
C ALA A 404 19.69 5.93 26.30
N LEU A 405 18.51 6.56 26.23
CA LEU A 405 17.67 6.58 25.02
C LEU A 405 18.39 7.27 23.86
N GLY A 406 18.95 8.47 24.08
CA GLY A 406 19.70 9.19 23.04
C GLY A 406 21.01 8.52 22.65
N ALA A 407 21.70 7.91 23.63
CA ALA A 407 23.02 7.31 23.41
C ALA A 407 22.95 5.92 22.77
N GLN A 408 22.05 5.04 23.21
CA GLN A 408 22.11 3.61 22.90
C GLN A 408 20.73 3.03 22.54
N TYR A 409 19.79 2.96 23.50
CA TYR A 409 18.55 2.20 23.37
C TYR A 409 17.58 2.78 22.31
N GLY A 410 17.58 4.10 22.11
CA GLY A 410 16.70 4.77 21.14
C GLY A 410 17.00 4.39 19.69
N TRP A 411 18.27 4.09 19.37
CA TRP A 411 18.67 3.63 18.04
C TRP A 411 18.06 2.27 17.71
N GLN A 412 18.07 1.34 18.66
CA GLN A 412 17.47 0.01 18.52
C GLN A 412 15.94 0.10 18.41
N LEU A 413 15.33 0.93 19.27
CA LEU A 413 13.90 1.16 19.25
C LEU A 413 13.44 1.75 17.90
N ALA A 414 14.15 2.77 17.40
CA ALA A 414 13.90 3.37 16.09
C ALA A 414 14.08 2.35 14.96
N GLY A 415 15.17 1.57 15.03
CA GLY A 415 15.48 0.52 14.07
C GLY A 415 14.34 -0.48 13.89
N MET A 416 13.83 -0.99 15.01
CA MET A 416 12.71 -1.95 14.99
C MET A 416 11.40 -1.32 14.54
N MET A 417 11.11 -0.06 14.90
CA MET A 417 9.93 0.64 14.40
C MET A 417 9.96 0.80 12.87
N LEU A 418 11.12 1.14 12.31
CA LEU A 418 11.27 1.25 10.84
C LEU A 418 11.17 -0.11 10.15
N ILE A 419 11.76 -1.16 10.71
CA ILE A 419 11.60 -2.54 10.20
C ILE A 419 10.13 -2.96 10.23
N GLY A 420 9.41 -2.68 11.32
CA GLY A 420 7.98 -2.97 11.41
C GLY A 420 7.13 -2.21 10.39
N ALA A 421 7.45 -0.93 10.17
CA ALA A 421 6.81 -0.14 9.12
C ALA A 421 7.10 -0.69 7.70
N ALA A 422 8.33 -1.14 7.46
CA ALA A 422 8.72 -1.77 6.19
C ALA A 422 7.96 -3.08 5.95
N LEU A 423 7.86 -3.95 6.96
CA LEU A 423 7.11 -5.21 6.88
C LEU A 423 5.60 -5.00 6.74
N MET A 424 5.07 -3.90 7.28
CA MET A 424 3.67 -3.52 7.05
C MET A 424 3.44 -3.00 5.62
N ARG A 425 4.38 -2.18 5.11
CA ARG A 425 4.32 -1.63 3.75
C ARG A 425 4.47 -2.72 2.68
N SER A 426 5.26 -3.76 2.95
CA SER A 426 5.45 -4.89 2.02
C SER A 426 4.31 -5.90 1.99
N GLY A 427 3.28 -5.75 2.84
CA GLY A 427 2.22 -6.75 2.97
C GLY A 427 2.55 -7.94 3.88
N TRP A 428 3.79 -8.02 4.37
CA TRP A 428 4.23 -9.14 5.21
C TRP A 428 3.54 -9.16 6.58
N LEU A 429 3.27 -8.02 7.22
CA LEU A 429 2.44 -7.99 8.44
C LEU A 429 0.93 -7.97 8.14
N LYS A 430 0.53 -7.87 6.88
CA LYS A 430 -0.89 -7.99 6.47
C LYS A 430 -1.31 -9.44 6.27
N GLY A 431 -0.36 -10.35 6.09
CA GLY A 431 -0.65 -11.76 5.81
C GLY A 431 -0.72 -12.09 4.32
N GLU A 432 -0.18 -11.24 3.44
CA GLU A 432 -0.25 -11.41 1.98
C GLU A 432 0.70 -12.50 1.43
N PHE A 433 1.58 -13.05 2.28
CA PHE A 433 2.53 -14.11 1.91
C PHE A 433 1.96 -15.51 2.22
N SER A 434 2.50 -16.55 1.56
CA SER A 434 2.04 -17.93 1.78
C SER A 434 2.29 -18.42 3.21
N LEU A 435 1.42 -19.31 3.72
CA LEU A 435 1.60 -19.91 5.06
C LEU A 435 2.95 -20.67 5.18
N LYS A 436 3.40 -21.30 4.09
CA LYS A 436 4.70 -22.00 4.03
C LYS A 436 5.86 -21.03 4.24
N HIS A 437 5.78 -19.83 3.64
CA HIS A 437 6.77 -18.77 3.84
C HIS A 437 6.88 -18.42 5.32
N TYR A 438 5.77 -18.08 5.97
CA TYR A 438 5.77 -17.71 7.39
C TYR A 438 6.30 -18.81 8.32
N ARG A 439 5.91 -20.07 8.10
CA ARG A 439 6.42 -21.21 8.91
C ARG A 439 7.92 -21.38 8.75
N ARG A 440 8.42 -21.32 7.51
CA ARG A 440 9.85 -21.45 7.20
C ARG A 440 10.64 -20.28 7.79
N THR A 441 10.18 -19.06 7.58
CA THR A 441 10.80 -17.85 8.15
C THR A 441 10.81 -17.91 9.67
N GLY A 442 9.70 -18.30 10.30
CA GLY A 442 9.61 -18.45 11.75
C GLY A 442 10.63 -19.46 12.30
N ALA A 443 10.68 -20.66 11.72
CA ALA A 443 11.63 -21.69 12.15
C ALA A 443 13.09 -21.25 11.99
N ILE A 444 13.45 -20.66 10.85
CA ILE A 444 14.82 -20.22 10.55
C ILE A 444 15.25 -19.09 11.50
N LEU A 445 14.44 -18.03 11.62
CA LEU A 445 14.84 -16.87 12.41
C LEU A 445 14.90 -17.17 13.91
N ILE A 446 14.00 -18.03 14.44
CA ILE A 446 14.09 -18.47 15.83
C ILE A 446 15.36 -19.29 16.06
N ALA A 447 15.69 -20.22 15.15
CA ALA A 447 16.91 -21.02 15.26
C ALA A 447 18.18 -20.15 15.22
N ILE A 448 18.24 -19.17 14.32
CA ILE A 448 19.35 -18.20 14.24
C ILE A 448 19.46 -17.41 15.54
N GLY A 449 18.35 -16.86 16.04
CA GLY A 449 18.36 -16.09 17.28
C GLY A 449 18.80 -16.92 18.49
N MET A 450 18.33 -18.17 18.59
CA MET A 450 18.79 -19.10 19.64
C MET A 450 20.27 -19.44 19.52
N ALA A 451 20.78 -19.65 18.30
CA ALA A 451 22.19 -19.93 18.05
C ALA A 451 23.11 -18.76 18.44
N ILE A 452 22.61 -17.52 18.37
CA ILE A 452 23.33 -16.33 18.84
C ILE A 452 23.23 -16.19 20.37
N ASN A 453 22.05 -16.38 20.95
CA ASN A 453 21.81 -16.08 22.36
C ASN A 453 22.32 -17.17 23.33
N LEU A 454 22.15 -18.44 22.98
CA LEU A 454 22.47 -19.56 23.87
C LEU A 454 23.96 -19.58 24.29
N PRO A 455 24.94 -19.36 23.40
CA PRO A 455 26.33 -19.25 23.80
C PRO A 455 26.61 -18.11 24.79
N ALA A 456 25.90 -16.98 24.66
CA ALA A 456 26.06 -15.85 25.57
C ALA A 456 25.53 -16.18 26.98
N ILE A 457 24.41 -16.87 27.09
CA ILE A 457 23.87 -17.37 28.37
C ILE A 457 24.87 -18.34 29.03
N VAL A 458 25.42 -19.28 28.26
CA VAL A 458 26.44 -20.22 28.76
C VAL A 458 27.70 -19.47 29.21
N ALA A 459 28.13 -18.46 28.46
CA ALA A 459 29.29 -17.64 28.82
C ALA A 459 29.06 -16.85 30.13
N GLN A 460 27.86 -16.27 30.33
CA GLN A 460 27.50 -15.59 31.58
C GLN A 460 27.64 -16.54 32.79
N TRP A 461 27.20 -17.79 32.63
CA TRP A 461 27.32 -18.81 33.67
C TRP A 461 28.79 -19.14 33.98
N GLN A 462 29.61 -19.37 32.95
CA GLN A 462 31.03 -19.69 33.11
C GLN A 462 31.82 -18.54 33.76
N LEU A 463 31.45 -17.31 33.44
CA LEU A 463 32.06 -16.09 33.97
C LEU A 463 31.50 -15.67 35.34
N LYS A 464 30.62 -16.48 35.95
CA LYS A 464 30.03 -16.22 37.27
C LYS A 464 29.42 -14.82 37.39
N TRP A 465 28.79 -14.33 36.32
CA TRP A 465 28.18 -12.98 36.28
C TRP A 465 29.14 -11.82 36.59
N ASP A 466 30.43 -11.99 36.27
CA ASP A 466 31.44 -10.96 36.43
C ASP A 466 31.01 -9.63 35.75
N PRO A 467 31.06 -8.49 36.46
CA PRO A 467 30.54 -7.21 35.96
C PRO A 467 31.18 -6.77 34.65
N ARG A 468 32.48 -7.05 34.44
CA ARG A 468 33.21 -6.61 33.25
C ARG A 468 32.62 -7.18 31.98
N TRP A 469 32.22 -8.44 32.02
CA TRP A 469 31.75 -9.16 30.83
C TRP A 469 30.22 -9.16 30.75
N CYS A 470 29.55 -9.36 31.88
CA CYS A 470 28.12 -9.61 31.91
C CYS A 470 27.27 -8.34 31.88
N ALA A 471 27.82 -7.18 32.28
CA ALA A 471 27.05 -5.95 32.34
C ALA A 471 26.74 -5.32 30.99
N LEU A 472 27.65 -5.42 30.02
CA LEU A 472 27.52 -4.73 28.73
C LEU A 472 27.91 -5.63 27.53
N LEU A 473 29.05 -6.32 27.60
CA LEU A 473 29.57 -7.10 26.47
C LEU A 473 28.68 -8.29 26.11
N LEU A 474 28.29 -9.10 27.09
CA LEU A 474 27.39 -10.24 26.88
C LEU A 474 25.92 -9.84 26.70
N GLN A 475 25.58 -8.56 26.87
CA GLN A 475 24.28 -8.05 26.47
C GLN A 475 24.17 -7.92 24.94
N ALA A 476 25.27 -7.63 24.22
CA ALA A 476 25.23 -7.44 22.77
C ALA A 476 24.70 -8.66 21.97
N PRO A 477 25.12 -9.91 22.24
CA PRO A 477 24.53 -11.08 21.58
C PRO A 477 23.03 -11.25 21.88
N ARG A 478 22.61 -10.94 23.11
CA ARG A 478 21.19 -10.97 23.50
C ARG A 478 20.38 -9.96 22.70
N GLU A 479 20.85 -8.72 22.60
CA GLU A 479 20.20 -7.67 21.80
C GLU A 479 20.23 -7.98 20.29
N LEU A 480 21.30 -8.61 19.80
CA LEU A 480 21.43 -9.02 18.39
C LEU A 480 20.47 -10.16 18.03
N SER A 481 20.23 -11.10 18.94
CA SER A 481 19.30 -12.22 18.72
C SER A 481 17.83 -11.80 18.70
N ALA A 482 17.48 -10.73 19.42
CA ALA A 482 16.10 -10.36 19.68
C ALA A 482 15.26 -10.05 18.42
N PRO A 483 15.74 -9.32 17.39
CA PRO A 483 14.99 -9.09 16.17
C PRO A 483 14.63 -10.38 15.43
N PHE A 484 15.56 -11.34 15.38
CA PHE A 484 15.33 -12.62 14.73
C PHE A 484 14.22 -13.41 15.43
N GLN A 485 14.28 -13.53 16.76
CA GLN A 485 13.26 -14.24 17.51
C GLN A 485 11.92 -13.51 17.50
N ALA A 486 11.90 -12.18 17.62
CA ALA A 486 10.68 -11.38 17.58
C ALA A 486 9.95 -11.50 16.23
N ILE A 487 10.68 -11.33 15.11
CA ILE A 487 10.11 -11.53 13.76
C ILE A 487 9.71 -12.99 13.58
N GLY A 488 10.46 -13.94 14.14
CA GLY A 488 10.14 -15.35 14.12
C GLY A 488 8.83 -15.69 14.85
N TYR A 489 8.61 -15.14 16.05
CA TYR A 489 7.37 -15.30 16.83
C TYR A 489 6.17 -14.72 16.09
N ALA A 490 6.32 -13.52 15.52
CA ALA A 490 5.34 -12.96 14.60
C ALA A 490 5.06 -13.95 13.46
N ALA A 491 6.09 -14.37 12.72
CA ALA A 491 5.95 -15.26 11.57
C ALA A 491 5.18 -16.55 11.90
N LEU A 492 5.48 -17.21 13.03
CA LEU A 492 4.75 -18.41 13.43
C LEU A 492 3.26 -18.13 13.72
N ALA A 493 2.92 -16.98 14.29
CA ALA A 493 1.52 -16.60 14.51
C ALA A 493 0.74 -16.46 13.19
N TRP A 494 1.34 -15.88 12.15
CA TRP A 494 0.75 -15.85 10.80
C TRP A 494 0.73 -17.24 10.14
N GLY A 495 1.83 -18.00 10.23
CA GLY A 495 1.98 -19.31 9.59
C GLY A 495 1.02 -20.38 10.12
N PHE A 496 0.61 -20.29 11.39
CA PHE A 496 -0.36 -21.18 12.02
C PHE A 496 -1.72 -20.52 12.30
N TRP A 497 -2.00 -19.36 11.68
CA TRP A 497 -3.24 -18.63 11.91
C TRP A 497 -4.53 -19.45 11.68
N PRO A 498 -4.65 -20.30 10.63
CA PRO A 498 -5.85 -21.13 10.42
C PRO A 498 -6.14 -22.12 11.56
N GLN A 499 -5.10 -22.55 12.29
CA GLN A 499 -5.23 -23.41 13.46
C GLN A 499 -5.48 -22.58 14.73
N LEU A 500 -4.70 -21.51 14.92
CA LEU A 500 -4.75 -20.65 16.11
C LEU A 500 -6.12 -19.96 16.25
N SER A 501 -6.66 -19.42 15.16
CA SER A 501 -7.93 -18.68 15.16
C SER A 501 -9.14 -19.50 15.63
N ARG A 502 -9.04 -20.84 15.66
CA ARG A 502 -10.10 -21.73 16.16
C ARG A 502 -10.23 -21.72 17.69
N PHE A 503 -9.17 -21.32 18.40
CA PHE A 503 -9.18 -21.33 19.86
C PHE A 503 -9.76 -20.04 20.43
N ARG A 504 -10.70 -20.15 21.39
CA ARG A 504 -11.34 -18.98 22.03
C ARG A 504 -10.32 -18.07 22.73
N LEU A 505 -9.26 -18.67 23.30
CA LEU A 505 -8.16 -17.95 23.95
C LEU A 505 -7.46 -16.97 23.00
N VAL A 506 -7.34 -17.30 21.70
CA VAL A 506 -6.73 -16.40 20.70
C VAL A 506 -7.59 -15.14 20.51
N GLY A 507 -8.92 -15.29 20.48
CA GLY A 507 -9.82 -14.14 20.48
C GLY A 507 -9.73 -13.29 21.75
N TRP A 508 -9.51 -13.91 22.91
CA TRP A 508 -9.32 -13.21 24.18
C TRP A 508 -7.99 -12.44 24.25
N ILE A 509 -6.89 -13.05 23.79
CA ILE A 509 -5.59 -12.39 23.70
C ILE A 509 -5.64 -11.25 22.67
N ALA A 510 -6.34 -11.43 21.55
CA ALA A 510 -6.58 -10.34 20.60
C ALA A 510 -7.31 -9.15 21.26
N CYS A 511 -8.27 -9.39 22.17
CA CYS A 511 -8.90 -8.32 22.95
C CYS A 511 -7.89 -7.52 23.78
N VAL A 512 -6.90 -8.19 24.39
CA VAL A 512 -5.81 -7.51 25.10
C VAL A 512 -5.02 -6.60 24.16
N GLY A 513 -4.66 -7.09 22.97
CA GLY A 513 -3.93 -6.29 21.97
C GLY A 513 -4.74 -5.11 21.41
N ARG A 514 -6.07 -5.21 21.35
CA ARG A 514 -6.95 -4.07 21.02
C ARG A 514 -6.93 -2.97 22.07
N MET A 515 -6.55 -3.30 23.30
CA MET A 515 -6.48 -2.43 24.48
C MET A 515 -5.04 -2.38 25.01
N ALA A 516 -4.04 -2.35 24.12
CA ALA A 516 -2.64 -2.51 24.50
C ALA A 516 -2.17 -1.47 25.53
N LEU A 517 -2.55 -0.20 25.37
CA LEU A 517 -2.15 0.87 26.28
C LEU A 517 -2.84 0.73 27.63
N THR A 518 -4.15 0.48 27.62
CA THR A 518 -4.91 0.24 28.85
C THR A 518 -4.35 -0.96 29.61
N ASN A 519 -4.05 -2.07 28.93
CA ASN A 519 -3.56 -3.28 29.60
C ASN A 519 -2.15 -3.13 30.15
N TYR A 520 -1.27 -2.41 29.45
CA TYR A 520 0.06 -2.10 29.97
C TYR A 520 -0.03 -1.27 31.27
N LEU A 521 -0.84 -0.22 31.28
CA LEU A 521 -1.06 0.60 32.48
C LEU A 521 -1.73 -0.19 33.61
N LEU A 522 -2.68 -1.08 33.27
CA LEU A 522 -3.31 -1.96 34.24
C LEU A 522 -2.31 -2.90 34.91
N GLN A 523 -1.35 -3.45 34.16
CA GLN A 523 -0.27 -4.27 34.73
C GLN A 523 0.53 -3.45 35.75
N THR A 524 0.92 -2.21 35.41
CA THR A 524 1.61 -1.33 36.36
C THR A 524 0.79 -1.10 37.62
N VAL A 525 -0.50 -0.77 37.49
CA VAL A 525 -1.37 -0.50 38.65
C VAL A 525 -1.49 -1.74 39.54
N ILE A 526 -1.69 -2.93 38.95
CA ILE A 526 -1.78 -4.18 39.71
C ILE A 526 -0.46 -4.46 40.42
N CYS A 527 0.66 -4.44 39.70
CA CYS A 527 1.96 -4.79 40.26
C CYS A 527 2.45 -3.79 41.31
N THR A 528 2.31 -2.48 41.07
CA THR A 528 2.65 -1.47 42.09
C THR A 528 1.77 -1.58 43.33
N THR A 529 0.49 -1.94 43.18
CA THR A 529 -0.38 -2.22 44.33
C THR A 529 0.10 -3.44 45.12
N LEU A 530 0.41 -4.55 44.44
CA LEU A 530 0.88 -5.77 45.09
C LEU A 530 2.24 -5.59 45.76
N PHE A 531 3.23 -5.07 45.05
CA PHE A 531 4.62 -5.02 45.54
C PHE A 531 4.90 -3.81 46.41
N TYR A 532 4.34 -2.64 46.09
CA TYR A 532 4.63 -1.41 46.83
C TYR A 532 3.59 -1.14 47.91
N ARG A 533 2.29 -1.20 47.59
CA ARG A 533 1.23 -0.89 48.57
C ARG A 533 1.01 -2.02 49.59
N PHE A 534 1.04 -3.28 49.18
CA PHE A 534 0.94 -4.43 50.10
C PHE A 534 2.29 -4.94 50.62
N GLY A 535 3.40 -4.27 50.28
CA GLY A 535 4.70 -4.56 50.89
C GLY A 535 5.33 -5.89 50.46
N LEU A 536 5.01 -6.40 49.27
CA LEU A 536 5.60 -7.63 48.72
C LEU A 536 6.97 -7.42 48.04
N TYR A 537 7.46 -6.19 47.95
CA TYR A 537 8.79 -5.88 47.39
C TYR A 537 9.92 -6.57 48.15
N MET A 538 10.86 -7.17 47.42
CA MET A 538 12.00 -7.96 47.93
C MET A 538 11.61 -9.17 48.79
N LYS A 539 10.40 -9.72 48.63
CA LYS A 539 9.94 -10.92 49.38
C LYS A 539 10.06 -12.24 48.61
N PHE A 540 10.30 -12.18 47.31
CA PHE A 540 10.23 -13.34 46.42
C PHE A 540 11.44 -13.42 45.48
N ASP A 541 11.85 -14.64 45.16
CA ASP A 541 12.85 -14.91 44.11
C ASP A 541 12.21 -14.83 42.71
N ARG A 542 13.01 -14.97 41.66
CA ARG A 542 12.52 -14.80 40.27
C ARG A 542 11.43 -15.80 39.91
N LEU A 543 11.61 -17.06 40.31
CA LEU A 543 10.65 -18.10 39.98
C LEU A 543 9.31 -17.89 40.71
N ALA A 544 9.35 -17.47 41.97
CA ALA A 544 8.15 -17.13 42.73
C ALA A 544 7.43 -15.90 42.13
N LEU A 545 8.17 -14.90 41.65
CA LEU A 545 7.59 -13.76 40.94
C LEU A 545 6.85 -14.17 39.66
N LEU A 546 7.39 -15.11 38.88
CA LEU A 546 6.71 -15.62 37.68
C LEU A 546 5.35 -16.27 37.99
N ALA A 547 5.13 -16.77 39.21
CA ALA A 547 3.84 -17.33 39.61
C ALA A 547 2.71 -16.28 39.69
N PHE A 548 3.05 -14.99 39.85
CA PHE A 548 2.06 -13.90 39.82
C PHE A 548 1.60 -13.56 38.40
N VAL A 549 2.41 -13.85 37.38
CA VAL A 549 2.16 -13.42 35.99
C VAL A 549 0.85 -13.97 35.43
N PRO A 550 0.52 -15.28 35.55
CA PRO A 550 -0.76 -15.80 35.06
C PRO A 550 -1.99 -15.15 35.72
N ALA A 551 -1.89 -14.79 37.00
CA ALA A 551 -2.99 -14.12 37.71
C ALA A 551 -3.23 -12.71 37.14
N VAL A 552 -2.16 -11.94 36.91
CA VAL A 552 -2.26 -10.61 36.27
C VAL A 552 -2.79 -10.73 34.84
N TRP A 553 -2.30 -11.70 34.06
CA TRP A 553 -2.82 -11.98 32.71
C TRP A 553 -4.32 -12.29 32.72
N MET A 554 -4.80 -13.07 33.68
CA MET A 554 -6.23 -13.36 33.81
C MET A 554 -7.04 -12.08 34.03
N VAL A 555 -6.57 -11.15 34.87
CA VAL A 555 -7.24 -9.85 35.07
C VAL A 555 -7.24 -9.03 33.77
N ASN A 556 -6.10 -8.91 33.09
CA ASN A 556 -6.00 -8.22 31.79
C ASN A 556 -6.98 -8.80 30.75
N ILE A 557 -7.03 -10.13 30.64
CA ILE A 557 -7.89 -10.83 29.69
C ILE A 557 -9.36 -10.61 30.02
N LEU A 558 -9.77 -10.83 31.28
CA LEU A 558 -11.17 -10.69 31.71
C LEU A 558 -11.66 -9.25 31.51
N LEU A 559 -10.87 -8.26 31.93
CA LEU A 559 -11.21 -6.86 31.73
C LEU A 559 -11.34 -6.54 30.25
N SER A 560 -10.39 -6.97 29.42
CA SER A 560 -10.39 -6.69 27.98
C SER A 560 -11.58 -7.31 27.26
N VAL A 561 -11.91 -8.58 27.58
CA VAL A 561 -13.04 -9.29 27.00
C VAL A 561 -14.36 -8.66 27.42
N PHE A 562 -14.50 -8.31 28.70
CA PHE A 562 -15.73 -7.68 29.20
C PHE A 562 -15.91 -6.26 28.66
N TRP A 563 -14.87 -5.43 28.72
CA TRP A 563 -14.91 -4.05 28.24
C TRP A 563 -15.29 -3.96 26.76
N LEU A 564 -14.69 -4.81 25.92
CA LEU A 564 -14.93 -4.78 24.47
C LEU A 564 -16.27 -5.39 24.05
N ARG A 565 -17.10 -5.87 24.99
CA ARG A 565 -18.52 -6.15 24.72
C ARG A 565 -19.33 -4.85 24.61
N TYR A 566 -18.94 -3.82 25.34
CA TYR A 566 -19.67 -2.56 25.43
C TYR A 566 -18.99 -1.42 24.64
N PHE A 567 -17.65 -1.45 24.52
CA PHE A 567 -16.86 -0.38 23.91
C PHE A 567 -15.96 -0.89 22.77
N ARG A 568 -15.64 -0.01 21.80
CA ARG A 568 -14.84 -0.40 20.62
C ARG A 568 -13.32 -0.44 20.84
N GLN A 569 -12.82 0.29 21.84
CA GLN A 569 -11.42 0.40 22.24
C GLN A 569 -11.35 0.59 23.76
N GLY A 570 -10.17 0.43 24.35
CA GLY A 570 -9.99 0.61 25.79
C GLY A 570 -10.11 2.08 26.22
N PRO A 571 -10.32 2.34 27.52
CA PRO A 571 -10.59 3.68 28.05
C PRO A 571 -9.46 4.68 27.78
N VAL A 572 -8.20 4.25 27.85
CA VAL A 572 -7.05 5.16 27.66
C VAL A 572 -6.73 5.37 26.17
N GLU A 573 -7.17 4.44 25.31
CA GLU A 573 -7.03 4.56 23.86
C GLU A 573 -7.88 5.71 23.27
N TRP A 574 -8.85 6.26 24.03
CA TRP A 574 -9.80 7.32 23.63
C TRP A 574 -9.29 8.76 23.85
N GLY A 575 -8.08 8.95 24.37
CA GLY A 575 -7.52 10.29 24.63
C GLY A 575 -7.20 11.08 23.37
N ALA A 576 -8.18 11.75 22.79
CA ALA A 576 -8.11 12.99 21.98
C ALA A 576 -9.56 13.33 21.57
N PRO A 577 -9.98 14.61 21.61
CA PRO A 577 -11.34 14.97 21.25
C PRO A 577 -11.64 14.51 19.83
N MET A 578 -12.56 13.55 19.70
CA MET A 578 -13.21 13.26 18.44
C MET A 578 -13.98 14.52 18.06
N ARG A 579 -13.49 15.27 17.06
CA ARG A 579 -14.45 15.93 16.20
C ARG A 579 -15.30 14.81 15.59
N PRO A 580 -16.63 14.91 15.65
CA PRO A 580 -17.48 13.92 15.00
C PRO A 580 -17.01 13.81 13.55
N THR A 581 -16.92 12.58 13.06
CA THR A 581 -16.81 12.29 11.64
C THR A 581 -17.80 13.19 10.88
N PRO A 582 -17.42 13.75 9.72
CA PRO A 582 -18.36 14.55 8.94
C PRO A 582 -19.62 13.70 8.73
N PRO A 583 -20.83 14.31 8.81
CA PRO A 583 -22.06 13.58 8.60
C PRO A 583 -22.01 12.86 7.25
N THR A 584 -22.69 11.72 7.18
CA THR A 584 -22.86 10.92 5.96
C THR A 584 -23.01 11.81 4.73
N PRO A 585 -22.26 11.53 3.64
CA PRO A 585 -22.31 12.37 2.45
C PRO A 585 -23.76 12.43 1.96
N ILE A 586 -24.27 13.65 1.87
CA ILE A 586 -25.62 13.95 1.45
C ILE A 586 -25.79 13.42 0.03
N THR A 587 -26.89 12.71 -0.21
CA THR A 587 -27.16 12.03 -1.48
C THR A 587 -28.23 12.74 -2.28
N ILE A 588 -28.33 12.45 -3.59
CA ILE A 588 -29.41 12.96 -4.45
C ILE A 588 -30.81 12.58 -3.92
N ARG A 589 -30.91 11.51 -3.13
CA ARG A 589 -32.15 11.08 -2.47
C ARG A 589 -32.54 11.99 -1.32
N ASP A 590 -31.56 12.58 -0.63
CA ASP A 590 -31.81 13.55 0.43
C ASP A 590 -32.33 14.85 -0.15
N VAL A 591 -31.75 15.30 -1.28
CA VAL A 591 -32.27 16.44 -2.05
C VAL A 591 -33.68 16.18 -2.55
N ALA A 592 -33.94 15.00 -3.12
CA ALA A 592 -35.27 14.63 -3.64
C ALA A 592 -36.34 14.64 -2.53
N ARG A 593 -35.99 14.13 -1.35
CA ARG A 593 -36.86 14.09 -0.17
C ARG A 593 -37.18 15.49 0.35
N ILE A 594 -36.20 16.40 0.44
CA ILE A 594 -36.43 17.78 0.91
C ILE A 594 -37.19 18.60 -0.13
N ALA A 595 -36.83 18.48 -1.40
CA ALA A 595 -37.51 19.18 -2.48
C ALA A 595 -38.90 18.61 -2.83
N GLY A 596 -39.33 17.50 -2.20
CA GLY A 596 -40.64 16.90 -2.43
C GLY A 596 -40.82 16.28 -3.83
N VAL A 597 -39.73 15.90 -4.50
CA VAL A 597 -39.74 15.40 -5.88
C VAL A 597 -39.05 14.04 -6.01
N SER A 598 -39.17 13.41 -7.18
CA SER A 598 -38.44 12.17 -7.45
C SER A 598 -36.95 12.41 -7.70
N VAL A 599 -36.11 11.40 -7.42
CA VAL A 599 -34.66 11.43 -7.74
C VAL A 599 -34.41 11.73 -9.22
N ALA A 600 -35.28 11.22 -10.11
CA ALA A 600 -35.21 11.51 -11.54
C ALA A 600 -35.44 12.99 -11.85
N THR A 601 -36.33 13.65 -11.11
CA THR A 601 -36.59 15.10 -11.25
C THR A 601 -35.41 15.92 -10.76
N VAL A 602 -34.81 15.55 -9.62
CA VAL A 602 -33.56 16.18 -9.14
C VAL A 602 -32.43 16.01 -10.15
N SER A 603 -32.26 14.81 -10.71
CA SER A 603 -31.27 14.53 -11.75
C SER A 603 -31.50 15.39 -13.01
N ARG A 604 -32.76 15.54 -13.45
CA ARG A 604 -33.12 16.40 -14.59
C ARG A 604 -32.83 17.89 -14.31
N VAL A 605 -33.06 18.36 -13.09
CA VAL A 605 -32.70 19.73 -12.68
C VAL A 605 -31.20 19.93 -12.69
N LEU A 606 -30.44 19.02 -12.09
CA LEU A 606 -28.96 19.09 -12.03
C LEU A 606 -28.30 18.97 -13.41
N ASN A 607 -28.90 18.21 -14.33
CA ASN A 607 -28.45 18.07 -15.72
C ASN A 607 -29.09 19.09 -16.67
N ASN A 608 -29.70 20.15 -16.14
CA ASN A 608 -30.23 21.29 -16.88
C ASN A 608 -31.27 20.96 -17.98
N SER A 609 -32.11 19.94 -17.77
CA SER A 609 -33.14 19.52 -18.72
C SER A 609 -34.28 20.55 -18.88
N ALA A 610 -34.75 20.78 -20.12
CA ALA A 610 -35.90 21.64 -20.42
C ALA A 610 -37.26 21.08 -19.95
N LEU A 611 -37.31 19.82 -19.50
CA LEU A 611 -38.53 19.11 -19.11
C LEU A 611 -38.99 19.39 -17.66
N VAL A 612 -38.45 20.42 -17.00
CA VAL A 612 -38.75 20.74 -15.60
C VAL A 612 -39.21 22.18 -15.48
N SER A 613 -40.32 22.42 -14.75
CA SER A 613 -40.84 23.77 -14.55
C SER A 613 -39.87 24.66 -13.76
N PRO A 614 -39.87 25.98 -13.97
CA PRO A 614 -39.01 26.92 -13.24
C PRO A 614 -39.16 26.80 -11.72
N GLU A 615 -40.39 26.67 -11.24
CA GLU A 615 -40.72 26.52 -9.82
C GLU A 615 -40.12 25.24 -9.21
N THR A 616 -40.24 24.10 -9.91
CA THR A 616 -39.65 22.82 -9.45
C THR A 616 -38.12 22.90 -9.43
N ARG A 617 -37.53 23.57 -10.41
CA ARG A 617 -36.08 23.80 -10.50
C ARG A 617 -35.59 24.65 -9.33
N GLU A 618 -36.29 25.72 -8.99
CA GLU A 618 -35.95 26.59 -7.87
C GLU A 618 -36.02 25.84 -6.53
N ASN A 619 -37.10 25.10 -6.29
CA ASN A 619 -37.26 24.27 -5.08
C ASN A 619 -36.16 23.21 -4.93
N VAL A 620 -35.76 22.56 -6.03
CA VAL A 620 -34.66 21.59 -6.01
C VAL A 620 -33.32 22.28 -5.76
N MET A 621 -33.05 23.42 -6.39
CA MET A 621 -31.79 24.16 -6.20
C MET A 621 -31.64 24.73 -4.79
N LEU A 622 -32.75 25.17 -4.17
CA LEU A 622 -32.79 25.55 -2.76
C LEU A 622 -32.44 24.36 -1.86
N ALA A 623 -33.06 23.19 -2.07
CA ALA A 623 -32.75 21.97 -1.32
C ALA A 623 -31.29 21.51 -1.52
N VAL A 624 -30.72 21.67 -2.72
CA VAL A 624 -29.30 21.39 -3.01
C VAL A 624 -28.39 22.31 -2.20
N SER A 625 -28.70 23.61 -2.16
CA SER A 625 -27.94 24.62 -1.41
C SER A 625 -28.03 24.41 0.10
N GLU A 626 -29.24 24.20 0.62
CA GLU A 626 -29.50 23.98 2.04
C GLU A 626 -28.78 22.73 2.57
N LEU A 627 -28.74 21.67 1.76
CA LEU A 627 -28.02 20.45 2.08
C LEU A 627 -26.53 20.50 1.71
N GLY A 628 -26.04 21.48 0.97
CA GLY A 628 -24.67 21.45 0.44
C GLY A 628 -24.39 20.20 -0.42
N TYR A 629 -25.40 19.68 -1.10
CA TYR A 629 -25.28 18.51 -1.98
C TYR A 629 -24.40 18.83 -3.20
N ARG A 630 -23.47 17.94 -3.53
CA ARG A 630 -22.67 18.01 -4.77
C ARG A 630 -22.94 16.79 -5.65
N PRO A 631 -23.21 16.96 -6.96
CA PRO A 631 -23.36 15.85 -7.88
C PRO A 631 -22.12 14.95 -7.89
N ASN A 632 -22.32 13.64 -7.97
CA ASN A 632 -21.23 12.68 -8.08
C ASN A 632 -20.81 12.54 -9.55
N ALA A 633 -19.65 13.11 -9.90
CA ALA A 633 -19.09 13.10 -11.26
C ALA A 633 -18.99 11.68 -11.86
N ASN A 634 -18.59 10.68 -11.07
CA ASN A 634 -18.45 9.30 -11.56
C ASN A 634 -19.81 8.64 -11.91
N ALA A 635 -20.88 9.03 -11.22
CA ALA A 635 -22.22 8.55 -11.51
C ALA A 635 -22.85 9.27 -12.72
N GLN A 636 -22.45 10.52 -12.98
CA GLN A 636 -22.81 11.26 -14.19
C GLN A 636 -22.11 10.66 -15.42
N ALA A 637 -20.80 10.38 -15.33
CA ALA A 637 -20.02 9.76 -16.42
C ALA A 637 -20.52 8.37 -16.85
N LEU A 638 -21.05 7.57 -15.91
CA LEU A 638 -21.60 6.24 -16.21
C LEU A 638 -22.92 6.32 -17.00
N ALA A 639 -23.69 7.40 -16.84
CA ALA A 639 -24.99 7.60 -17.48
C ALA A 639 -24.88 8.28 -18.86
N THR A 640 -23.84 9.08 -19.09
CA THR A 640 -23.66 9.86 -20.33
C THR A 640 -22.85 9.14 -21.41
N GLN A 641 -22.22 7.99 -21.12
CA GLN A 641 -21.23 7.33 -21.99
C GLN A 641 -20.03 8.22 -22.40
N VAL A 642 -19.95 9.45 -21.88
CA VAL A 642 -18.84 10.36 -22.11
C VAL A 642 -17.88 10.18 -20.96
N SER A 643 -16.66 9.73 -21.27
CA SER A 643 -15.59 9.71 -20.29
C SER A 643 -15.14 11.14 -20.01
N ASP A 644 -15.21 11.54 -18.74
CA ASP A 644 -14.67 12.81 -18.26
C ASP A 644 -13.15 12.74 -18.09
N THR A 645 -12.47 11.67 -18.51
CA THR A 645 -11.02 11.51 -18.34
C THR A 645 -10.26 11.52 -19.67
N ILE A 646 -9.11 12.20 -19.67
CA ILE A 646 -8.08 12.17 -20.70
C ILE A 646 -6.85 11.47 -20.09
N GLY A 647 -6.22 10.59 -20.84
CA GLY A 647 -4.97 9.95 -20.42
C GLY A 647 -3.76 10.59 -21.09
N VAL A 648 -2.66 10.73 -20.35
CA VAL A 648 -1.35 11.08 -20.91
C VAL A 648 -0.30 10.08 -20.45
N VAL A 649 0.51 9.58 -21.40
CA VAL A 649 1.66 8.73 -21.11
C VAL A 649 2.93 9.51 -21.40
N VAL A 650 3.80 9.65 -20.40
CA VAL A 650 5.10 10.31 -20.48
C VAL A 650 6.20 9.42 -19.89
N MET A 651 7.46 9.74 -20.18
CA MET A 651 8.58 8.94 -19.69
C MET A 651 8.77 9.11 -18.18
N ASP A 652 9.05 10.34 -17.74
CA ASP A 652 9.21 10.72 -16.34
C ASP A 652 8.63 12.11 -16.11
N VAL A 653 7.54 12.19 -15.34
CA VAL A 653 6.87 13.46 -15.02
C VAL A 653 7.75 14.43 -14.23
N SER A 654 8.83 13.96 -13.59
CA SER A 654 9.77 14.82 -12.86
C SER A 654 10.72 15.60 -13.78
N ASP A 655 10.88 15.17 -15.03
CA ASP A 655 11.64 15.89 -16.04
C ASP A 655 10.89 17.19 -16.43
N PRO A 656 11.54 18.37 -16.40
CA PRO A 656 10.92 19.63 -16.81
C PRO A 656 10.28 19.62 -18.21
N PHE A 657 10.83 18.86 -19.16
CA PHE A 657 10.27 18.70 -20.50
C PHE A 657 8.89 18.02 -20.45
N PHE A 658 8.81 16.85 -19.79
CA PHE A 658 7.55 16.11 -19.67
C PHE A 658 6.57 16.80 -18.71
N GLY A 659 7.04 17.49 -17.69
CA GLY A 659 6.20 18.33 -16.83
C GLY A 659 5.50 19.45 -17.61
N ALA A 660 6.20 20.09 -18.57
CA ALA A 660 5.59 21.08 -19.46
C ALA A 660 4.56 20.48 -20.42
N LEU A 661 4.83 19.27 -20.95
CA LEU A 661 3.90 18.50 -21.77
C LEU A 661 2.61 18.20 -20.98
N VAL A 662 2.73 17.58 -19.81
CA VAL A 662 1.58 17.23 -18.94
C VAL A 662 0.76 18.47 -18.58
N LYS A 663 1.42 19.57 -18.20
CA LYS A 663 0.75 20.84 -17.91
C LYS A 663 -0.04 21.36 -19.11
N ALA A 664 0.51 21.25 -20.32
CA ALA A 664 -0.17 21.71 -21.53
C ALA A 664 -1.41 20.86 -21.85
N VAL A 665 -1.32 19.54 -21.67
CA VAL A 665 -2.48 18.62 -21.78
C VAL A 665 -3.54 18.96 -20.72
N ASP A 666 -3.14 19.18 -19.47
CA ASP A 666 -4.05 19.54 -18.36
C ASP A 666 -4.81 20.84 -18.64
N VAL A 667 -4.15 21.86 -19.18
CA VAL A 667 -4.81 23.12 -19.55
C VAL A 667 -5.92 22.89 -20.58
N VAL A 668 -5.68 22.05 -21.60
CA VAL A 668 -6.71 21.73 -22.60
C VAL A 668 -7.80 20.84 -21.99
N ALA A 669 -7.43 19.86 -21.17
CA ALA A 669 -8.38 19.01 -20.45
C ALA A 669 -9.36 19.84 -19.61
N GLN A 670 -8.85 20.82 -18.86
CA GLN A 670 -9.66 21.73 -18.04
C GLN A 670 -10.61 22.59 -18.87
N GLN A 671 -10.17 23.08 -20.04
CA GLN A 671 -11.03 23.84 -20.97
C GLN A 671 -12.23 23.00 -21.45
N HIS A 672 -12.05 21.69 -21.56
CA HIS A 672 -13.10 20.75 -21.93
C HIS A 672 -13.81 20.09 -20.73
N ASN A 673 -13.59 20.59 -19.50
CA ASN A 673 -14.12 20.03 -18.25
C ASN A 673 -13.79 18.55 -18.05
N LYS A 674 -12.61 18.11 -18.46
CA LYS A 674 -12.10 16.75 -18.30
C LYS A 674 -10.95 16.69 -17.28
N TYR A 675 -10.82 15.55 -16.62
CA TYR A 675 -9.76 15.22 -15.68
C TYR A 675 -8.60 14.51 -16.38
N LEU A 676 -7.37 14.86 -16.01
CA LEU A 676 -6.16 14.24 -16.56
C LEU A 676 -5.71 13.05 -15.70
N LEU A 677 -5.47 11.90 -16.34
CA LEU A 677 -4.79 10.74 -15.75
C LEU A 677 -3.39 10.60 -16.38
N ILE A 678 -2.36 10.42 -15.56
CA ILE A 678 -0.96 10.39 -15.99
C ILE A 678 -0.37 8.99 -15.78
N GLY A 679 0.24 8.42 -16.82
CA GLY A 679 1.04 7.19 -16.75
C GLY A 679 2.52 7.47 -17.03
N ASN A 680 3.42 6.98 -16.17
CA ASN A 680 4.87 7.09 -16.35
C ASN A 680 5.45 5.78 -16.92
N SER A 681 6.36 5.87 -17.88
CA SER A 681 6.89 4.69 -18.60
C SER A 681 8.40 4.44 -18.48
N TYR A 682 9.21 5.40 -18.05
CA TYR A 682 10.65 5.24 -17.76
C TYR A 682 11.49 4.51 -18.84
N HIS A 683 11.26 4.77 -20.13
CA HIS A 683 12.02 4.20 -21.25
C HIS A 683 11.98 2.66 -21.36
N GLN A 684 10.90 2.02 -20.91
CA GLN A 684 10.74 0.57 -20.95
C GLN A 684 9.45 0.18 -21.68
N ALA A 685 9.56 -0.64 -22.72
CA ALA A 685 8.42 -1.08 -23.54
C ALA A 685 7.29 -1.68 -22.69
N GLU A 686 7.61 -2.57 -21.74
CA GLU A 686 6.61 -3.17 -20.83
C GLU A 686 5.84 -2.13 -20.01
N LYS A 687 6.52 -1.06 -19.56
CA LYS A 687 5.90 0.01 -18.78
C LYS A 687 5.11 0.97 -19.66
N GLU A 688 5.58 1.27 -20.88
CA GLU A 688 4.81 2.01 -21.90
C GLU A 688 3.51 1.26 -22.19
N ARG A 689 3.59 -0.04 -22.48
CA ARG A 689 2.43 -0.90 -22.75
C ARG A 689 1.44 -0.90 -21.58
N HIS A 690 1.95 -1.15 -20.37
CA HIS A 690 1.12 -1.18 -19.17
C HIS A 690 0.44 0.16 -18.89
N ALA A 691 1.14 1.29 -19.09
CA ALA A 691 0.57 2.62 -18.89
C ALA A 691 -0.58 2.88 -19.88
N ILE A 692 -0.40 2.54 -21.16
CA ILE A 692 -1.44 2.65 -22.19
C ILE A 692 -2.64 1.77 -21.81
N GLU A 693 -2.42 0.49 -21.49
CA GLU A 693 -3.49 -0.45 -21.11
C GLU A 693 -4.28 0.00 -19.88
N VAL A 694 -3.61 0.54 -18.86
CA VAL A 694 -4.28 1.04 -17.66
C VAL A 694 -5.19 2.21 -18.01
N LEU A 695 -4.72 3.16 -18.82
CA LEU A 695 -5.54 4.31 -19.23
C LEU A 695 -6.74 3.90 -20.10
N ILE A 696 -6.57 2.88 -20.95
CA ILE A 696 -7.68 2.25 -21.69
C ILE A 696 -8.69 1.63 -20.72
N ARG A 697 -8.23 0.86 -19.73
CA ARG A 697 -9.11 0.24 -18.70
C ARG A 697 -9.83 1.28 -17.85
N GLN A 698 -9.21 2.43 -17.61
CA GLN A 698 -9.84 3.59 -16.96
C GLN A 698 -10.77 4.38 -17.89
N ARG A 699 -11.04 3.86 -19.09
CA ARG A 699 -11.94 4.44 -20.11
C ARG A 699 -11.56 5.84 -20.53
N CYS A 700 -10.28 6.18 -20.57
CA CYS A 700 -9.85 7.43 -21.21
C CYS A 700 -10.20 7.37 -22.71
N SER A 701 -11.10 8.25 -23.14
CA SER A 701 -11.54 8.31 -24.55
C SER A 701 -10.53 9.01 -25.45
N ALA A 702 -9.74 9.91 -24.87
CA ALA A 702 -8.62 10.60 -25.51
C ALA A 702 -7.31 10.22 -24.79
N LEU A 703 -6.30 9.80 -25.56
CA LEU A 703 -4.99 9.40 -25.05
C LEU A 703 -3.89 10.18 -25.77
N ILE A 704 -3.01 10.82 -25.02
CA ILE A 704 -1.83 11.50 -25.55
C ILE A 704 -0.63 10.68 -25.11
N VAL A 705 0.07 10.07 -26.06
CA VAL A 705 1.11 9.09 -25.75
C VAL A 705 2.45 9.54 -26.30
N HIS A 706 3.42 9.71 -25.41
CA HIS A 706 4.83 9.77 -25.77
C HIS A 706 5.46 8.41 -25.49
N ALA A 707 5.73 7.65 -26.54
CA ALA A 707 6.30 6.30 -26.47
C ALA A 707 7.45 6.16 -27.48
N LYS A 708 8.57 5.61 -27.03
CA LYS A 708 9.78 5.42 -27.85
C LYS A 708 10.35 4.01 -27.78
N ALA A 709 9.92 3.18 -26.82
CA ALA A 709 10.43 1.83 -26.64
C ALA A 709 9.54 0.76 -27.33
N LEU A 710 8.24 1.03 -27.48
CA LEU A 710 7.32 0.15 -28.22
C LEU A 710 7.59 0.16 -29.73
N SER A 711 7.34 -0.97 -30.39
CA SER A 711 7.42 -1.10 -31.84
C SER A 711 6.26 -0.38 -32.54
N ASP A 712 6.45 -0.03 -33.82
CA ASP A 712 5.39 0.60 -34.62
C ASP A 712 4.17 -0.32 -34.80
N GLU A 713 4.39 -1.64 -34.89
CA GLU A 713 3.30 -2.63 -34.97
C GLU A 713 2.44 -2.63 -33.69
N GLU A 714 3.07 -2.60 -32.52
CA GLU A 714 2.33 -2.55 -31.25
C GLU A 714 1.58 -1.22 -31.07
N LEU A 715 2.22 -0.10 -31.43
CA LEU A 715 1.56 1.21 -31.38
C LEU A 715 0.39 1.28 -32.38
N ALA A 716 0.52 0.70 -33.56
CA ALA A 716 -0.56 0.59 -34.54
C ALA A 716 -1.76 -0.18 -33.96
N ASN A 717 -1.52 -1.31 -33.29
CA ASN A 717 -2.58 -2.08 -32.63
C ASN A 717 -3.34 -1.25 -31.57
N PHE A 718 -2.65 -0.40 -30.80
CA PHE A 718 -3.32 0.51 -29.86
C PHE A 718 -4.10 1.63 -30.56
N LEU A 719 -3.53 2.19 -31.63
CA LEU A 719 -4.18 3.24 -32.42
C LEU A 719 -5.47 2.74 -33.10
N GLU A 720 -5.52 1.48 -33.51
CA GLU A 720 -6.73 0.81 -34.02
C GLU A 720 -7.80 0.68 -32.95
N GLN A 721 -7.40 0.26 -31.75
CA GLN A 721 -8.33 0.02 -30.64
C GLN A 721 -8.91 1.32 -30.05
N VAL A 722 -8.15 2.41 -30.07
CA VAL A 722 -8.51 3.67 -29.43
C VAL A 722 -8.50 4.80 -30.44
N PRO A 723 -9.64 5.18 -31.07
CA PRO A 723 -9.69 6.24 -32.06
C PRO A 723 -9.18 7.62 -31.58
N GLY A 724 -9.31 7.91 -30.28
CA GLY A 724 -8.82 9.14 -29.65
C GLY A 724 -7.37 9.12 -29.18
N MET A 725 -6.55 8.14 -29.59
CA MET A 725 -5.13 8.10 -29.25
C MET A 725 -4.27 8.92 -30.22
N VAL A 726 -3.37 9.76 -29.73
CA VAL A 726 -2.45 10.57 -30.53
C VAL A 726 -1.04 10.41 -29.98
N LEU A 727 -0.08 10.22 -30.88
CA LEU A 727 1.33 10.08 -30.55
C LEU A 727 2.03 11.43 -30.59
N ILE A 728 2.87 11.71 -29.59
CA ILE A 728 3.78 12.86 -29.61
C ILE A 728 5.19 12.36 -29.87
N ASN A 729 5.90 13.08 -30.74
CA ASN A 729 7.30 12.85 -31.07
C ASN A 729 7.55 11.44 -31.65
N ARG A 730 6.57 10.81 -32.28
CA ARG A 730 6.71 9.50 -32.92
C ARG A 730 5.85 9.48 -34.17
N LEU A 731 6.40 8.99 -35.28
CA LEU A 731 5.67 8.77 -36.51
C LEU A 731 5.45 7.26 -36.68
N VAL A 732 4.18 6.84 -36.79
CA VAL A 732 3.83 5.45 -37.09
C VAL A 732 3.25 5.37 -38.51
N PRO A 733 3.81 4.53 -39.40
CA PRO A 733 3.29 4.35 -40.76
C PRO A 733 1.79 4.02 -40.76
N GLY A 734 1.03 4.64 -41.68
CA GLY A 734 -0.44 4.49 -41.75
C GLY A 734 -1.22 5.38 -40.77
N TYR A 735 -0.58 5.91 -39.73
CA TYR A 735 -1.22 6.74 -38.69
C TYR A 735 -0.61 8.14 -38.56
N ALA A 736 0.03 8.65 -39.63
CA ALA A 736 0.73 9.94 -39.62
C ALA A 736 -0.16 11.13 -39.21
N HIS A 737 -1.46 11.07 -39.54
CA HIS A 737 -2.45 12.09 -39.16
C HIS A 737 -2.80 12.11 -37.66
N ARG A 738 -2.36 11.09 -36.91
CA ARG A 738 -2.49 10.97 -35.45
C ARG A 738 -1.15 11.08 -34.74
N CYS A 739 -0.14 11.61 -35.43
CA CYS A 739 1.19 11.82 -34.92
C CYS A 739 1.52 13.31 -34.95
N VAL A 740 1.97 13.85 -33.82
CA VAL A 740 2.48 15.22 -33.70
C VAL A 740 3.99 15.16 -33.51
N CYS A 741 4.74 15.47 -34.56
CA CYS A 741 6.19 15.29 -34.65
C CYS A 741 6.95 16.62 -34.63
N LEU A 742 8.26 16.55 -34.37
CA LEU A 742 9.21 17.65 -34.52
C LEU A 742 10.28 17.24 -35.53
N ASP A 743 10.70 18.18 -36.39
CA ASP A 743 11.87 17.98 -37.25
C ASP A 743 13.18 18.18 -36.45
N ASN A 744 13.68 17.10 -35.84
CA ASN A 744 14.93 17.10 -35.09
C ASN A 744 16.16 17.39 -35.97
N VAL A 745 16.18 16.90 -37.22
CA VAL A 745 17.32 17.05 -38.15
C VAL A 745 17.51 18.52 -38.46
N SER A 746 16.46 19.22 -38.90
CA SER A 746 16.53 20.65 -39.20
C SER A 746 16.90 21.48 -37.96
N GLY A 747 16.44 21.08 -36.77
CA GLY A 747 16.84 21.71 -35.50
C GLY A 747 18.33 21.60 -35.22
N ALA A 748 18.88 20.40 -35.38
CA ALA A 748 20.31 20.14 -35.18
C ALA A 748 21.19 20.83 -36.24
N VAL A 749 20.75 20.87 -37.50
CA VAL A 749 21.39 21.64 -38.57
C VAL A 749 21.44 23.12 -38.18
N MET A 750 20.33 23.68 -37.70
CA MET A 750 20.26 25.10 -37.27
C MET A 750 21.20 25.41 -36.11
N ALA A 751 21.27 24.52 -35.11
CA ALA A 751 22.20 24.64 -33.98
C ALA A 751 23.66 24.64 -34.43
N THR A 752 24.02 23.66 -35.26
CA THR A 752 25.40 23.45 -35.71
C THR A 752 25.84 24.55 -36.68
N ARG A 753 24.97 24.97 -37.60
CA ARG A 753 25.22 26.12 -38.48
C ARG A 753 25.44 27.42 -37.69
N MET A 754 24.76 27.62 -36.56
CA MET A 754 25.05 28.79 -35.71
C MET A 754 26.50 28.79 -35.23
N LEU A 755 27.00 27.65 -34.76
CA LEU A 755 28.39 27.52 -34.31
C LEU A 755 29.38 27.72 -35.46
N LEU A 756 29.11 27.15 -36.63
CA LEU A 756 29.93 27.32 -37.84
C LEU A 756 29.99 28.79 -38.28
N ASN A 757 28.85 29.48 -38.28
CA ASN A 757 28.76 30.91 -38.63
C ASN A 757 29.51 31.81 -37.63
N GLN A 758 29.77 31.33 -36.42
CA GLN A 758 30.62 32.00 -35.42
C GLN A 758 32.10 31.63 -35.56
N GLY A 759 32.48 30.89 -36.60
CA GLY A 759 33.86 30.50 -36.91
C GLY A 759 34.34 29.22 -36.24
N HIS A 760 33.46 28.49 -35.53
CA HIS A 760 33.82 27.21 -34.91
C HIS A 760 33.89 26.10 -35.96
N SER A 761 35.06 25.47 -36.12
CA SER A 761 35.26 24.34 -37.04
C SER A 761 35.52 23.00 -36.33
N ARG A 762 35.76 23.04 -35.02
CA ARG A 762 35.90 21.84 -34.16
C ARG A 762 34.74 21.83 -33.16
N ILE A 763 33.68 21.13 -33.53
CA ILE A 763 32.40 21.11 -32.81
C ILE A 763 32.14 19.69 -32.32
N GLY A 764 32.20 19.46 -31.01
CA GLY A 764 31.85 18.17 -30.43
C GLY A 764 30.34 17.97 -30.34
N TYR A 765 29.90 16.71 -30.21
CA TYR A 765 28.52 16.34 -29.97
C TYR A 765 28.40 15.53 -28.68
N LEU A 766 27.50 15.93 -27.77
CA LEU A 766 27.14 15.12 -26.60
C LEU A 766 25.88 14.33 -26.93
N ALA A 767 26.04 13.03 -27.16
CA ALA A 767 24.99 12.09 -27.53
C ALA A 767 24.30 11.48 -26.30
N SER A 768 23.01 11.18 -26.45
CA SER A 768 22.26 10.39 -25.47
C SER A 768 22.63 8.92 -25.55
N SER A 769 22.74 8.26 -24.39
CA SER A 769 22.91 6.81 -24.28
C SER A 769 21.62 6.02 -24.50
N HIS A 770 20.47 6.70 -24.62
CA HIS A 770 19.20 6.06 -24.95
C HIS A 770 19.15 5.73 -26.44
N GLN A 771 18.78 4.49 -26.76
CA GLN A 771 18.57 4.02 -28.14
C GLN A 771 17.24 4.52 -28.69
N ILE A 772 17.16 5.82 -28.96
CA ILE A 772 15.98 6.49 -29.48
C ILE A 772 16.33 7.32 -30.70
N GLU A 773 15.41 7.31 -31.67
CA GLU A 773 15.54 7.97 -32.97
C GLU A 773 15.92 9.46 -32.88
N ASP A 774 15.49 10.17 -31.82
CA ASP A 774 15.81 11.59 -31.61
C ASP A 774 17.32 11.84 -31.56
N ASN A 775 18.08 10.95 -30.92
CA ASN A 775 19.53 11.09 -30.84
C ASN A 775 20.16 10.92 -32.22
N ASP A 776 19.69 9.94 -32.99
CA ASP A 776 20.20 9.64 -34.32
C ASP A 776 19.89 10.79 -35.28
N GLN A 777 18.68 11.34 -35.24
CA GLN A 777 18.26 12.49 -36.04
C GLN A 777 19.03 13.76 -35.69
N ARG A 778 19.24 14.05 -34.40
CA ARG A 778 20.02 15.23 -33.97
C ARG A 778 21.50 15.07 -34.34
N HIS A 779 22.06 13.86 -34.21
CA HIS A 779 23.41 13.55 -34.65
C HIS A 779 23.56 13.67 -36.18
N GLN A 780 22.57 13.20 -36.95
CA GLN A 780 22.53 13.36 -38.40
C GLN A 780 22.54 14.84 -38.81
N GLY A 781 21.73 15.69 -38.16
CA GLY A 781 21.72 17.12 -38.47
C GLY A 781 23.02 17.83 -38.11
N TRP A 782 23.72 17.38 -37.07
CA TRP A 782 25.08 17.84 -36.75
C TRP A 782 26.10 17.45 -37.82
N LEU A 783 26.10 16.18 -38.25
CA LEU A 783 26.96 15.70 -39.35
C LEU A 783 26.70 16.47 -40.64
N GLN A 784 25.43 16.59 -41.05
CA GLN A 784 25.04 17.27 -42.27
C GLN A 784 25.55 18.72 -42.32
N ALA A 785 25.40 19.48 -41.23
CA ALA A 785 25.87 20.86 -41.18
C ALA A 785 27.40 20.98 -41.26
N LEU A 786 28.15 20.01 -40.74
CA LEU A 786 29.61 19.96 -40.85
C LEU A 786 30.06 19.58 -42.26
N GLU A 787 29.41 18.60 -42.88
CA GLU A 787 29.69 18.16 -44.25
C GLU A 787 29.44 19.27 -45.27
N GLU A 788 28.41 20.11 -45.05
CA GLU A 788 28.15 21.31 -45.87
C GLU A 788 29.31 22.32 -45.88
N GLN A 789 30.21 22.26 -44.90
CA GLN A 789 31.44 23.06 -44.81
C GLN A 789 32.70 22.25 -45.14
N GLY A 790 32.55 21.02 -45.65
CA GLY A 790 33.67 20.12 -45.96
C GLY A 790 34.39 19.57 -44.73
N ILE A 791 33.73 19.54 -43.56
CA ILE A 791 34.32 19.06 -42.30
C ILE A 791 33.82 17.63 -42.04
N SER A 792 34.75 16.67 -41.96
CA SER A 792 34.45 15.30 -41.53
C SER A 792 34.89 15.10 -40.08
N PRO A 793 33.97 15.10 -39.09
CA PRO A 793 34.34 14.94 -37.70
C PRO A 793 34.75 13.48 -37.39
N PRO A 794 35.84 13.24 -36.65
CA PRO A 794 36.19 11.90 -36.18
C PRO A 794 35.22 11.44 -35.08
N GLU A 795 35.06 10.12 -34.91
CA GLU A 795 34.22 9.55 -33.83
C GLU A 795 34.59 10.07 -32.43
N GLY A 796 35.87 10.42 -32.24
CA GLY A 796 36.36 11.03 -31.00
C GLY A 796 35.64 12.32 -30.60
N TRP A 797 35.01 13.04 -31.53
CA TRP A 797 34.25 14.26 -31.24
C TRP A 797 32.87 14.01 -30.62
N VAL A 798 32.46 12.74 -30.52
CA VAL A 798 31.20 12.34 -29.88
C VAL A 798 31.49 11.80 -28.48
N GLY A 799 30.86 12.41 -27.47
CA GLY A 799 30.80 11.91 -26.09
C GLY A 799 29.40 11.37 -25.80
N MET A 800 29.27 10.28 -25.07
CA MET A 800 27.97 9.63 -24.83
C MET A 800 27.66 9.58 -23.32
N GLY A 801 26.43 9.93 -22.95
CA GLY A 801 25.98 9.87 -21.56
C GLY A 801 24.47 9.78 -21.44
N THR A 802 23.97 9.53 -20.23
CA THR A 802 22.53 9.61 -19.96
C THR A 802 22.01 11.02 -20.26
N PRO A 803 20.76 11.18 -20.76
CA PRO A 803 20.24 12.48 -21.18
C PRO A 803 19.81 13.40 -20.02
N ASP A 804 20.59 13.41 -18.94
CA ASP A 804 20.45 14.20 -17.74
C ASP A 804 21.71 15.03 -17.46
N MET A 805 21.71 15.82 -16.38
CA MET A 805 22.85 16.66 -16.02
C MET A 805 24.11 15.84 -15.71
N GLN A 806 23.97 14.71 -15.04
CA GLN A 806 25.11 13.85 -14.66
C GLN A 806 25.75 13.21 -15.89
N GLY A 807 24.94 12.71 -16.82
CA GLY A 807 25.44 12.14 -18.08
C GLY A 807 26.08 13.20 -18.98
N GLY A 808 25.55 14.42 -19.00
CA GLY A 808 26.17 15.55 -19.70
C GLY A 808 27.54 15.94 -19.12
N GLU A 809 27.65 15.97 -17.79
CA GLU A 809 28.92 16.23 -17.09
C GLU A 809 29.96 15.15 -17.44
N ALA A 810 29.60 13.87 -17.30
CA ALA A 810 30.49 12.75 -17.61
C ALA A 810 30.95 12.74 -19.07
N ALA A 811 30.02 12.94 -20.03
CA ALA A 811 30.33 12.98 -21.45
C ALA A 811 31.25 14.17 -21.82
N MET A 812 31.08 15.32 -21.15
CA MET A 812 31.96 16.47 -21.34
C MET A 812 33.37 16.22 -20.78
N VAL A 813 33.46 15.64 -19.58
CA VAL A 813 34.75 15.25 -18.97
C VAL A 813 35.51 14.27 -19.89
N GLU A 814 34.81 13.30 -20.48
CA GLU A 814 35.41 12.39 -21.44
C GLU A 814 35.97 13.12 -22.67
N LEU A 815 35.20 14.03 -23.27
CA LEU A 815 35.66 14.83 -24.42
C LEU A 815 36.87 15.71 -24.08
N LEU A 816 36.92 16.29 -22.87
CA LEU A 816 38.07 17.06 -22.39
C LEU A 816 39.32 16.16 -22.24
N GLY A 817 39.16 14.97 -21.67
CA GLY A 817 40.25 14.00 -21.48
C GLY A 817 40.91 13.54 -22.78
N ARG A 818 40.17 13.55 -23.90
CA ARG A 818 40.70 13.21 -25.24
C ARG A 818 41.56 14.33 -25.87
N ASN A 819 41.60 15.53 -25.27
CA ASN A 819 42.38 16.70 -25.72
C ASN A 819 42.20 17.05 -27.21
N LEU A 820 40.95 17.03 -27.69
CA LEU A 820 40.61 17.20 -29.11
C LEU A 820 40.63 18.67 -29.58
N GLN A 821 40.94 19.61 -28.67
CA GLN A 821 40.90 21.06 -28.89
C GLN A 821 39.56 21.52 -29.51
N LEU A 822 38.45 21.01 -28.97
CA LEU A 822 37.12 21.44 -29.37
C LEU A 822 36.93 22.92 -29.02
N SER A 823 36.31 23.66 -29.94
CA SER A 823 36.02 25.09 -29.76
C SER A 823 34.53 25.34 -29.50
N ALA A 824 33.69 24.35 -29.78
CA ALA A 824 32.29 24.37 -29.41
C ALA A 824 31.74 22.95 -29.20
N VAL A 825 30.58 22.86 -28.56
CA VAL A 825 29.86 21.61 -28.30
C VAL A 825 28.37 21.81 -28.58
N PHE A 826 27.78 20.88 -29.34
CA PHE A 826 26.32 20.73 -29.44
C PHE A 826 25.88 19.57 -28.54
N SER A 827 25.01 19.85 -27.59
CA SER A 827 24.49 18.85 -26.68
C SER A 827 23.13 18.33 -27.12
N TYR A 828 22.90 17.01 -26.94
CA TYR A 828 21.64 16.36 -27.24
C TYR A 828 20.44 17.10 -26.63
N ASN A 829 20.52 17.55 -25.37
CA ASN A 829 19.48 18.36 -24.73
C ASN A 829 20.06 19.39 -23.74
N ASP A 830 19.21 20.27 -23.23
CA ASP A 830 19.58 21.34 -22.29
C ASP A 830 20.08 20.81 -20.94
N SER A 831 19.55 19.68 -20.46
CA SER A 831 20.00 19.06 -19.21
C SER A 831 21.46 18.60 -19.32
N MET A 832 21.80 17.91 -20.41
CA MET A 832 23.18 17.51 -20.70
C MET A 832 24.08 18.73 -20.92
N ALA A 833 23.58 19.78 -21.60
CA ALA A 833 24.33 21.02 -21.78
C ALA A 833 24.63 21.72 -20.44
N ALA A 834 23.69 21.72 -19.49
CA ALA A 834 23.90 22.27 -18.15
C ALA A 834 24.92 21.45 -17.34
N GLY A 835 24.90 20.12 -17.48
CA GLY A 835 25.95 19.24 -16.94
C GLY A 835 27.33 19.56 -17.52
N ALA A 836 27.42 19.72 -18.83
CA ALA A 836 28.65 20.08 -19.52
C ALA A 836 29.16 21.48 -19.11
N LEU A 837 28.28 22.46 -18.93
CA LEU A 837 28.64 23.77 -18.38
C LEU A 837 29.29 23.67 -16.99
N THR A 838 28.77 22.76 -16.15
CA THR A 838 29.34 22.50 -14.82
C THR A 838 30.74 21.89 -14.93
N ALA A 839 30.91 20.85 -15.75
CA ALA A 839 32.22 20.24 -16.00
C ALA A 839 33.25 21.26 -16.53
N LEU A 840 32.86 22.12 -17.48
CA LEU A 840 33.72 23.16 -18.03
C LEU A 840 34.13 24.17 -16.94
N LYS A 841 33.18 24.62 -16.14
CA LYS A 841 33.42 25.55 -15.03
C LYS A 841 34.38 24.98 -13.99
N ASP A 842 34.18 23.73 -13.59
CA ASP A 842 35.02 23.05 -12.57
C ASP A 842 36.44 22.82 -13.06
N ASN A 843 36.65 22.74 -14.37
CA ASN A 843 37.98 22.66 -14.99
C ASN A 843 38.57 24.04 -15.37
N GLY A 844 37.96 25.15 -14.93
CA GLY A 844 38.43 26.51 -15.20
C GLY A 844 38.26 26.95 -16.66
N ILE A 845 37.44 26.25 -17.44
CA ILE A 845 37.20 26.53 -18.86
C ILE A 845 36.01 27.49 -18.98
N ALA A 846 36.31 28.77 -19.20
CA ALA A 846 35.27 29.78 -19.39
C ALA A 846 34.43 29.57 -20.67
N VAL A 847 33.11 29.63 -20.50
CA VAL A 847 32.11 29.62 -21.58
C VAL A 847 31.49 31.02 -21.68
N PRO A 848 31.35 31.62 -22.87
CA PRO A 848 31.67 31.08 -24.19
C PRO A 848 33.11 31.32 -24.67
N GLN A 849 34.00 31.92 -23.87
CA GLN A 849 35.29 32.45 -24.34
C GLN A 849 36.23 31.35 -24.88
N HIS A 850 36.33 30.22 -24.18
CA HIS A 850 37.17 29.09 -24.60
C HIS A 850 36.38 28.07 -25.42
N VAL A 851 35.14 27.77 -24.99
CA VAL A 851 34.27 26.79 -25.64
C VAL A 851 32.85 27.35 -25.68
N SER A 852 32.24 27.39 -26.87
CA SER A 852 30.82 27.70 -27.03
C SER A 852 29.98 26.43 -26.81
N ILE A 853 28.80 26.55 -26.20
CA ILE A 853 27.88 25.41 -26.03
C ILE A 853 26.46 25.77 -26.48
N ILE A 854 25.83 24.84 -27.18
CA ILE A 854 24.42 24.94 -27.58
C ILE A 854 23.65 23.69 -27.15
N GLY A 855 22.48 23.89 -26.55
CA GLY A 855 21.57 22.82 -26.12
C GLY A 855 20.42 22.57 -27.09
N PHE A 856 19.45 21.78 -26.64
CA PHE A 856 18.20 21.49 -27.33
C PHE A 856 17.08 21.32 -26.29
N ASP A 857 15.86 21.75 -26.62
CA ASP A 857 14.57 21.69 -25.91
C ASP A 857 14.03 23.07 -25.45
N ASP A 858 14.89 24.02 -25.05
CA ASP A 858 14.53 25.30 -24.39
C ASP A 858 13.73 25.13 -23.10
N ILE A 859 14.11 24.15 -22.27
CA ILE A 859 13.52 23.93 -20.94
C ILE A 859 14.00 25.03 -19.95
N PRO A 860 13.30 25.23 -18.82
CA PRO A 860 13.56 26.37 -17.93
C PRO A 860 15.02 26.54 -17.51
N ILE A 861 15.76 25.44 -17.32
CA ILE A 861 17.17 25.46 -16.90
C ILE A 861 18.05 26.32 -17.84
N ALA A 862 17.75 26.35 -19.14
CA ALA A 862 18.54 27.10 -20.12
C ALA A 862 18.59 28.62 -19.85
N ARG A 863 17.65 29.16 -19.07
CA ARG A 863 17.61 30.59 -18.66
C ARG A 863 18.38 30.88 -17.38
N TYR A 864 18.67 29.84 -16.59
CA TYR A 864 19.23 29.94 -15.24
C TYR A 864 20.64 29.35 -15.13
N THR A 865 21.17 28.77 -16.21
CA THR A 865 22.60 28.47 -16.31
C THR A 865 23.40 29.77 -16.37
N ASP A 866 24.67 29.69 -15.98
CA ASP A 866 25.64 30.77 -16.09
C ASP A 866 26.87 30.29 -16.89
N PRO A 867 27.08 30.77 -18.13
CA PRO A 867 26.24 31.73 -18.86
C PRO A 867 24.87 31.13 -19.28
N GLN A 868 23.92 32.00 -19.61
CA GLN A 868 22.61 31.57 -20.11
C GLN A 868 22.75 30.78 -21.42
N LEU A 869 22.16 29.59 -21.46
CA LEU A 869 22.32 28.61 -22.53
C LEU A 869 21.54 29.01 -23.80
N THR A 870 22.27 29.16 -24.89
CA THR A 870 21.73 29.16 -26.26
C THR A 870 21.25 27.76 -26.60
N THR A 871 20.06 27.62 -27.15
CA THR A 871 19.42 26.31 -27.35
C THR A 871 18.41 26.33 -28.49
N VAL A 872 18.05 25.15 -28.99
CA VAL A 872 16.96 24.96 -29.95
C VAL A 872 15.66 24.71 -29.21
N ARG A 873 14.65 25.57 -29.41
CA ARG A 873 13.33 25.42 -28.79
C ARG A 873 12.54 24.28 -29.41
N TYR A 874 12.24 23.29 -28.57
CA TYR A 874 11.24 22.27 -28.80
C TYR A 874 9.89 22.84 -28.32
N PRO A 875 8.92 23.12 -29.21
CA PRO A 875 7.64 23.75 -28.84
C PRO A 875 6.67 22.75 -28.19
N VAL A 876 7.10 22.08 -27.11
CA VAL A 876 6.39 20.94 -26.49
C VAL A 876 5.00 21.32 -26.01
N VAL A 877 4.83 22.55 -25.52
CA VAL A 877 3.52 23.07 -25.09
C VAL A 877 2.54 23.17 -26.27
N SER A 878 2.99 23.66 -27.43
CA SER A 878 2.15 23.78 -28.62
C SER A 878 1.83 22.41 -29.22
N MET A 879 2.82 21.51 -29.23
CA MET A 879 2.65 20.13 -29.69
C MET A 879 1.67 19.37 -28.83
N ALA A 880 1.78 19.48 -27.50
CA ALA A 880 0.89 18.83 -26.54
C ALA A 880 -0.55 19.36 -26.64
N ARG A 881 -0.73 20.66 -26.86
CA ARG A 881 -2.06 21.25 -27.10
C ARG A 881 -2.71 20.68 -28.36
N LEU A 882 -2.00 20.73 -29.48
CA LEU A 882 -2.49 20.16 -30.74
C LEU A 882 -2.79 18.67 -30.60
N ALA A 883 -1.90 17.90 -29.96
CA ALA A 883 -2.11 16.48 -29.74
C ALA A 883 -3.36 16.19 -28.90
N THR A 884 -3.65 17.02 -27.90
CA THR A 884 -4.84 16.88 -27.06
C THR A 884 -6.11 17.22 -27.85
N GLU A 885 -6.08 18.27 -28.67
CA GLU A 885 -7.20 18.64 -29.55
C GLU A 885 -7.50 17.54 -30.57
N LEU A 886 -6.46 16.98 -31.20
CA LEU A 886 -6.58 15.84 -32.12
C LEU A 886 -7.11 14.59 -31.41
N ALA A 887 -6.63 14.30 -30.19
CA ALA A 887 -7.10 13.16 -29.41
C ALA A 887 -8.60 13.27 -29.09
N LEU A 888 -9.07 14.49 -28.78
CA LEU A 888 -10.49 14.77 -28.55
C LEU A 888 -11.32 14.68 -29.84
N GLN A 889 -10.82 15.17 -30.97
CA GLN A 889 -11.48 15.02 -32.28
C GLN A 889 -11.56 13.55 -32.71
N GLY A 890 -10.50 12.78 -32.49
CA GLY A 890 -10.45 11.34 -32.75
C GLY A 890 -11.44 10.57 -31.89
N ALA A 891 -11.54 10.92 -30.60
CA ALA A 891 -12.55 10.36 -29.70
C ALA A 891 -13.99 10.68 -30.14
N ALA A 892 -14.20 11.80 -30.83
CA ALA A 892 -15.48 12.21 -31.40
C ALA A 892 -15.74 11.66 -32.82
N GLY A 893 -14.78 10.94 -33.42
CA GLY A 893 -14.87 10.44 -34.79
C GLY A 893 -14.82 11.53 -35.88
N GLN A 894 -14.21 12.68 -35.57
CA GLN A 894 -14.17 13.88 -36.44
C GLN A 894 -12.78 14.18 -36.99
N LEU A 895 -11.84 13.24 -36.87
CA LEU A 895 -10.46 13.46 -37.26
C LEU A 895 -10.29 13.43 -38.79
N ASN A 896 -9.50 14.35 -39.34
CA ASN A 896 -9.14 14.36 -40.76
C ASN A 896 -7.88 13.51 -41.00
N SER A 897 -7.97 12.52 -41.89
CA SER A 897 -6.88 11.59 -42.21
C SER A 897 -5.80 12.15 -43.14
N ASP A 898 -6.05 13.29 -43.80
CA ASP A 898 -5.19 13.80 -44.88
C ASP A 898 -4.14 14.81 -44.40
N VAL A 899 -4.17 15.20 -43.12
CA VAL A 899 -3.31 16.24 -42.55
C VAL A 899 -2.21 15.59 -41.71
N THR A 900 -0.97 16.01 -41.90
CA THR A 900 0.17 15.63 -41.04
C THR A 900 0.60 16.80 -40.16
N HIS A 901 1.10 16.51 -38.97
CA HIS A 901 1.43 17.52 -37.97
C HIS A 901 2.92 17.47 -37.61
N CYS A 902 3.74 18.22 -38.34
CA CYS A 902 5.17 18.36 -38.04
C CYS A 902 5.50 19.80 -37.66
N PHE A 903 6.12 19.98 -36.49
CA PHE A 903 6.60 21.28 -36.02
C PHE A 903 8.05 21.52 -36.47
N MET A 904 8.35 22.78 -36.75
CA MET A 904 9.72 23.22 -36.98
C MET A 904 10.28 23.84 -35.71
N PRO A 905 11.48 23.43 -35.25
CA PRO A 905 12.12 24.04 -34.10
C PRO A 905 12.65 25.44 -34.42
N THR A 906 12.92 26.24 -33.37
CA THR A 906 13.47 27.59 -33.51
C THR A 906 14.69 27.79 -32.63
N LEU A 907 15.71 28.47 -33.13
CA LEU A 907 16.92 28.75 -32.36
C LEU A 907 16.73 29.92 -31.40
N VAL A 908 17.04 29.71 -30.12
CA VAL A 908 16.96 30.72 -29.05
C VAL A 908 18.37 31.12 -28.62
N ARG A 909 18.82 32.29 -29.11
CA ARG A 909 20.16 32.82 -28.83
C ARG A 909 20.22 33.43 -27.42
N ARG A 910 21.26 33.06 -26.66
CA ARG A 910 21.59 33.61 -25.34
C ARG A 910 23.10 33.90 -25.24
N HIS A 911 23.74 33.57 -24.12
CA HIS A 911 25.11 33.99 -23.81
C HIS A 911 26.16 32.87 -23.88
N SER A 912 25.76 31.61 -24.09
CA SER A 912 26.69 30.47 -24.14
C SER A 912 27.40 30.24 -25.49
N VAL A 913 27.18 31.10 -26.48
CA VAL A 913 27.84 31.03 -27.80
C VAL A 913 28.41 32.41 -28.14
N ALA A 914 29.67 32.45 -28.59
CA ALA A 914 30.35 33.67 -29.05
C ALA A 914 31.13 33.41 -30.35
N ILE A 915 31.61 34.48 -30.99
CA ILE A 915 32.58 34.39 -32.09
C ILE A 915 33.82 33.65 -31.58
N LYS A 916 34.32 32.67 -32.34
CA LYS A 916 35.54 31.93 -32.00
C LYS A 916 36.70 32.90 -31.79
N GLN A 917 37.27 32.87 -30.58
CA GLN A 917 38.49 33.60 -30.25
C GLN A 917 39.70 32.67 -30.38
N ASN A 918 40.84 33.19 -30.83
CA ASN A 918 42.12 32.48 -30.76
C ASN A 918 42.67 32.57 -29.34
N VAL A 919 42.01 31.91 -28.38
CA VAL A 919 42.54 31.77 -27.02
C VAL A 919 43.52 30.59 -27.01
N ALA A 920 44.65 30.73 -26.33
CA ALA A 920 45.68 29.69 -26.24
C ALA A 920 45.09 28.34 -25.77
N SER A 921 45.67 27.23 -26.26
CA SER A 921 45.17 25.87 -26.01
C SER A 921 44.95 25.58 -24.52
N ILE A 922 43.77 25.06 -24.20
CA ILE A 922 43.25 24.80 -22.84
C ILE A 922 44.09 23.76 -22.07
N THR A 923 44.94 23.01 -22.77
CA THR A 923 45.78 21.95 -22.20
C THR A 923 47.24 22.37 -22.33
N PRO A 924 48.03 22.42 -21.25
CA PRO A 924 49.47 22.63 -21.38
C PRO A 924 50.03 21.42 -22.14
N LEU A 925 50.67 21.68 -23.28
CA LEU A 925 51.50 20.69 -23.97
C LEU A 925 52.50 20.15 -22.95
N SER A 926 52.35 18.88 -22.54
CA SER A 926 53.40 18.18 -21.82
C SER A 926 54.63 18.18 -22.73
N LYS A 927 55.66 18.95 -22.35
CA LYS A 927 56.97 18.84 -22.98
C LYS A 927 57.45 17.39 -22.81
N SER A 928 57.95 16.87 -23.92
CA SER A 928 58.58 15.55 -24.14
C SER A 928 59.41 15.05 -22.97
#